data_AF-A0A6H2W077-F1
#
_entry.id   AF-A0A6H2W077-F1
#
_cell.length_a   1.000
_cell.length_b   1.000
_cell.length_c   1.000
_cell.angle_alpha   90.00
_cell.angle_beta   90.00
_cell.angle_gamma   90.00
#
_symmetry.space_group_name_H-M   'P 1'
#
loop_
_entity.id
_entity.type
_entity.pdbx_description
1 polymer ?
#
loop_
_entity_poly.entity_id
_entity_poly.type
_entity_poly.pdbx_seq_one_letter_code
_entity_poly.pdbx_strand_id
1 'polypeptide(L)'
;MKRKRRTPLSVPEKANRLLVGFIIALSIITLRIWHVAVVQHEKKKEEAYRPQRRSVPEHCDRAGVCDRFGKTLAENVLQYNVGISYRAIRDIPTRVWHTDEQGNKRLVPVRKDYIKKFADFLAQELHMDRDFVEDTIHAKASVLGSVPYILQTNVSERTFLRLKMLEKDWPGLHVESSVRRHYPEGRTVADLLGYVGPISAEEHRKITRELGNLRECIRAYEEGEDPKFPAGISSVDQVRKLLHELEMHAYGLNSLIGKLGVEAFCDRKLRGLIGKRSMLVDRRGNFIQEMEGSSVGSPGRTIQLTISTELQAFAHELLAEHERGEVFHDYRQWRQQQYLPPFFPWIKGGAIVAMDPKNGQILAMASSPRYDNNDFINMKDSPNQEECRSSVLRWLENLEYIGEVFDRRVPLRRERLDPLSGKYFDEELSFSYRAFLDFILPDTSKVKQMLCEKGSVGLSIYLQGTIEQLLEMFECEEKECGLVFDVLFPKEDGHEIIGEVTSLKRQKQFKAILAEREEEVQAFRERLGSIFADLSANYDKILFLDLLRTAVDPEKVSISLLAEIGHMSVLDFVDYQGHFIALRKSFAKLMENAFIDHDFTAWREEHFTQFIKQKRDEELERKQRYPTPYVDYLVEERSRQYALFCREHMDSFITFLLSEIEPPLGNPYYQEIACWRQELRSGAYPALEWREHYDFLHKHLSQTSYDLCELFAAFREFSELKRPLYGQYPLTLTRNIEQIEQDLIASFYPLYGYGHLSAHAFGQAATLGSIFKLVSAYSVLVQHLSDQEDLSKLLVIVDKQSLGLRSGKPHVGFFKDGSPIASFFKGGILPGNDYSGRGYIDLIAALEMSSNPYFSLLVSEYLSDPEDLCEAAKLFGFGEKTGIGLPGEYAGRVPIDVAYNRSGLYATAIGQHTLVVTPLQTAVMMATLVNGGIVYQPSLIQGEWYQGSFSPEQAKKKREIFLPDSIVDLFKRGMHNVIWGQYGTTRFMRQRFAPERLARIIGKTSTAEVIARVGLDRERGRMKLKDVWFAAVGYEDEALSHPDIVVVVYLRLGEFGRDAAPMAVRMIEKWEEIRKKSFS
;
A
#
# COMPACT_ATOMS: atom_id res chain seq x y z
N MET A 1 -1.14 63.33 75.44
CA MET A 1 0.18 62.68 75.66
C MET A 1 0.85 62.41 74.31
N LYS A 2 1.98 63.07 74.02
CA LYS A 2 2.76 62.91 72.78
C LYS A 2 3.29 61.46 72.66
N ARG A 3 2.87 60.73 71.62
CA ARG A 3 3.48 59.44 71.23
C ARG A 3 4.94 59.69 70.80
N LYS A 4 5.91 59.13 71.54
CA LYS A 4 7.34 59.14 71.20
C LYS A 4 7.54 58.53 69.80
N ARG A 5 8.11 59.31 68.87
CA ARG A 5 8.63 58.83 67.58
C ARG A 5 9.69 57.76 67.86
N ARG A 6 9.47 56.53 67.37
CA ARG A 6 10.49 55.47 67.37
C ARG A 6 11.61 55.89 66.42
N THR A 7 12.84 55.88 66.90
CA THR A 7 14.04 56.11 66.10
C THR A 7 14.13 55.07 64.97
N PRO A 8 14.52 55.46 63.74
CA PRO A 8 14.73 54.49 62.67
C PRO A 8 15.96 53.63 63.02
N LEU A 9 15.76 52.30 63.10
CA LEU A 9 16.84 51.32 63.31
C LEU A 9 17.88 51.44 62.19
N SER A 10 19.16 51.38 62.56
CA SER A 10 20.27 51.40 61.60
C SER A 10 20.24 50.16 60.69
N VAL A 11 20.79 50.25 59.47
CA VAL A 11 20.84 49.11 58.53
C VAL A 11 21.47 47.84 59.15
N PRO A 12 22.56 47.91 59.95
CA PRO A 12 23.09 46.73 60.64
C PRO A 12 22.12 46.11 61.66
N GLU A 13 21.34 46.92 62.38
CA GLU A 13 20.37 46.40 63.36
C GLU A 13 19.17 45.71 62.70
N LYS A 14 18.72 46.19 61.53
CA LYS A 14 17.68 45.52 60.74
C LYS A 14 18.19 44.19 60.18
N ALA A 15 19.41 44.17 59.64
CA ALA A 15 20.05 42.96 59.14
C ALA A 15 20.22 41.92 60.25
N ASN A 16 20.71 42.30 61.43
CA ASN A 16 20.84 41.39 62.58
C ASN A 16 19.49 40.83 63.06
N ARG A 17 18.41 41.64 63.06
CA ARG A 17 17.08 41.12 63.42
C ARG A 17 16.52 40.14 62.39
N LEU A 18 16.75 40.38 61.09
CA LEU A 18 16.40 39.43 60.04
C LEU A 18 17.23 38.14 60.13
N LEU A 19 18.53 38.25 60.42
CA LEU A 19 19.44 37.12 60.55
C LEU A 19 19.08 36.27 61.78
N VAL A 20 18.76 36.90 62.91
CA VAL A 20 18.20 36.22 64.09
C VAL A 20 16.86 35.57 63.77
N GLY A 21 15.98 36.23 63.01
CA GLY A 21 14.73 35.63 62.52
C GLY A 21 14.96 34.39 61.65
N PHE A 22 15.95 34.44 60.75
CA PHE A 22 16.37 33.31 59.92
C PHE A 22 16.97 32.18 60.74
N ILE A 23 17.82 32.48 61.72
CA ILE A 23 18.41 31.47 62.62
C ILE A 23 17.30 30.79 63.43
N ILE A 24 16.32 31.54 63.94
CA ILE A 24 15.19 30.97 64.67
C ILE A 24 14.36 30.08 63.74
N ALA A 25 14.06 30.52 62.51
CA ALA A 25 13.36 29.70 61.53
C ALA A 25 14.13 28.41 61.17
N LEU A 26 15.44 28.52 60.93
CA LEU A 26 16.34 27.37 60.70
C LEU A 26 16.39 26.43 61.89
N SER A 27 16.39 26.97 63.11
CA SER A 27 16.37 26.19 64.36
C SER A 27 15.06 25.42 64.50
N ILE A 28 13.92 26.06 64.17
CA ILE A 28 12.61 25.40 64.16
C ILE A 28 12.56 24.29 63.10
N ILE A 29 13.12 24.54 61.91
CA ILE A 29 13.19 23.54 60.84
C ILE A 29 14.11 22.38 61.24
N THR A 30 15.29 22.63 61.80
CA THR A 30 16.19 21.56 62.28
C THR A 30 15.57 20.77 63.42
N LEU A 31 14.89 21.43 64.36
CA LEU A 31 14.16 20.74 65.42
C LEU A 31 13.01 19.89 64.87
N ARG A 32 12.32 20.38 63.82
CA ARG A 32 11.28 19.62 63.12
C ARG A 32 11.86 18.43 62.35
N ILE A 33 12.99 18.60 61.67
CA ILE A 33 13.71 17.52 60.98
C ILE A 33 14.14 16.47 62.00
N TRP A 34 14.75 16.88 63.11
CA TRP A 34 15.14 15.97 64.20
C TRP A 34 13.93 15.20 64.75
N HIS A 35 12.80 15.89 64.98
CA HIS A 35 11.57 15.25 65.44
C HIS A 35 11.04 14.21 64.44
N VAL A 36 11.07 14.50 63.13
CA VAL A 36 10.64 13.53 62.10
C VAL A 36 11.64 12.39 61.95
N ALA A 37 12.94 12.69 61.97
CA ALA A 37 14.01 11.75 61.66
C ALA A 37 14.39 10.82 62.82
N VAL A 38 14.23 11.28 64.07
CA VAL A 38 14.62 10.55 65.28
C VAL A 38 13.40 10.11 66.08
N VAL A 39 12.54 11.06 66.48
CA VAL A 39 11.38 10.76 67.35
C VAL A 39 10.32 9.96 66.61
N GLN A 40 10.02 10.33 65.36
CA GLN A 40 9.07 9.61 64.52
C GLN A 40 9.73 8.56 63.63
N HIS A 41 11.02 8.23 63.83
CA HIS A 41 11.76 7.32 62.94
C HIS A 41 11.04 5.99 62.78
N GLU A 42 10.79 5.28 63.88
CA GLU A 42 10.17 3.94 63.84
C GLU A 42 8.75 4.00 63.26
N LYS A 43 7.97 5.02 63.62
CA LYS A 43 6.62 5.22 63.07
C LYS A 43 6.65 5.52 61.57
N LYS A 44 7.58 6.36 61.10
CA LYS A 44 7.75 6.72 59.68
C LYS A 44 8.34 5.57 58.87
N LYS A 45 9.21 4.78 59.48
CA LYS A 45 9.76 3.55 58.95
C LYS A 45 8.66 2.50 58.80
N GLU A 46 7.81 2.31 59.80
CA GLU A 46 6.63 1.44 59.74
C GLU A 46 5.60 1.94 58.70
N GLU A 47 5.32 3.25 58.64
CA GLU A 47 4.51 3.87 57.58
C GLU A 47 5.14 3.68 56.19
N ALA A 48 6.47 3.68 56.06
CA ALA A 48 7.19 3.40 54.81
C ALA A 48 7.21 1.90 54.45
N TYR A 49 7.08 1.01 55.44
CA TYR A 49 6.89 -0.43 55.25
C TYR A 49 5.43 -0.79 54.94
N ARG A 50 4.49 0.17 55.02
CA ARG A 50 3.11 -0.11 54.65
C ARG A 50 3.03 -0.42 53.16
N PRO A 51 2.30 -1.49 52.80
CA PRO A 51 2.02 -1.79 51.41
C PRO A 51 1.37 -0.60 50.68
N GLN A 52 1.76 -0.40 49.43
CA GLN A 52 1.18 0.65 48.59
C GLN A 52 0.05 0.09 47.73
N ARG A 53 -1.01 0.88 47.55
CA ARG A 53 -2.04 0.58 46.55
C ARG A 53 -1.53 1.00 45.18
N ARG A 54 -1.49 0.06 44.24
CA ARG A 54 -1.17 0.31 42.84
C ARG A 54 -2.33 -0.18 41.97
N SER A 55 -2.79 0.66 41.05
CA SER A 55 -3.71 0.24 40.00
C SER A 55 -2.93 -0.06 38.73
N VAL A 56 -3.06 -1.26 38.19
CA VAL A 56 -2.48 -1.64 36.90
C VAL A 56 -3.63 -1.85 35.91
N PRO A 57 -3.57 -1.30 34.69
CA PRO A 57 -4.57 -1.61 33.67
C PRO A 57 -4.50 -3.11 33.36
N GLU A 58 -5.66 -3.75 33.35
CA GLU A 58 -5.79 -5.15 32.94
C GLU A 58 -6.34 -5.15 31.51
N HIS A 59 -5.46 -5.48 30.56
CA HIS A 59 -5.84 -5.56 29.16
C HIS A 59 -6.62 -6.85 28.92
N CYS A 60 -7.73 -6.74 28.19
CA CYS A 60 -8.43 -7.90 27.67
C CYS A 60 -7.88 -8.29 26.31
N ASP A 61 -7.89 -9.59 26.03
CA ASP A 61 -7.55 -10.10 24.72
C ASP A 61 -8.56 -9.60 23.69
N ARG A 62 -8.04 -9.23 22.52
CA ARG A 62 -8.85 -8.82 21.38
C ARG A 62 -9.69 -10.01 20.91
N ALA A 63 -10.99 -9.83 20.73
CA ALA A 63 -11.86 -10.91 20.31
C ALA A 63 -11.52 -11.44 18.90
N GLY A 64 -11.92 -12.68 18.64
CA GLY A 64 -11.73 -13.32 17.33
C GLY A 64 -12.68 -12.76 16.28
N VAL A 65 -12.37 -13.02 15.01
CA VAL A 65 -13.30 -12.85 13.89
C VAL A 65 -13.49 -14.21 13.24
N CYS A 66 -14.73 -14.59 12.98
CA CYS A 66 -15.07 -15.84 12.29
C CYS A 66 -15.93 -15.59 11.05
N ASP A 67 -15.93 -16.56 10.14
CA ASP A 67 -16.79 -16.57 8.97
C ASP A 67 -18.24 -16.87 9.37
N ARG A 68 -19.14 -16.90 8.38
CA ARG A 68 -20.56 -17.17 8.58
C ARG A 68 -20.88 -18.54 9.20
N PHE A 69 -19.97 -19.50 9.09
CA PHE A 69 -20.12 -20.87 9.58
C PHE A 69 -19.30 -21.13 10.86
N GLY A 70 -18.65 -20.10 11.41
CA GLY A 70 -17.85 -20.17 12.63
C GLY A 70 -16.38 -20.54 12.42
N LYS A 71 -15.89 -20.62 11.17
CA LYS A 71 -14.47 -20.81 10.85
C LYS A 71 -13.68 -19.58 11.27
N THR A 72 -12.61 -19.76 12.05
CA THR A 72 -11.79 -18.66 12.54
C THR A 72 -11.01 -18.00 11.41
N LEU A 73 -11.10 -16.67 11.33
CA LEU A 73 -10.43 -15.83 10.33
C LEU A 73 -9.34 -14.95 10.95
N ALA A 74 -9.54 -14.52 12.19
CA ALA A 74 -8.55 -13.80 12.98
C ALA A 74 -8.60 -14.28 14.42
N GLU A 75 -7.46 -14.68 14.95
CA GLU A 75 -7.31 -15.20 16.30
C GLU A 75 -6.07 -14.64 16.99
N ASN A 76 -5.97 -14.91 18.29
CA ASN A 76 -4.80 -14.56 19.06
C ASN A 76 -4.01 -15.83 19.35
N VAL A 77 -2.75 -15.86 18.95
CA VAL A 77 -1.82 -16.95 19.21
C VAL A 77 -0.86 -16.52 20.31
N LEU A 78 -0.50 -17.47 21.19
CA LEU A 78 0.52 -17.22 22.21
C LEU A 78 1.87 -16.93 21.56
N GLN A 79 2.51 -15.88 22.04
CA GLN A 79 3.86 -15.47 21.69
C GLN A 79 4.69 -15.51 22.96
N TYR A 80 5.81 -16.22 22.91
CA TYR A 80 6.71 -16.34 24.04
C TYR A 80 7.85 -15.34 23.90
N ASN A 81 7.99 -14.45 24.88
CA ASN A 81 9.01 -13.40 24.87
C ASN A 81 10.02 -13.63 25.99
N VAL A 82 11.28 -13.39 25.66
CA VAL A 82 12.38 -13.40 26.62
C VAL A 82 12.86 -11.98 26.77
N GLY A 83 12.88 -11.52 28.01
CA GLY A 83 13.28 -10.17 28.38
C GLY A 83 14.18 -10.14 29.60
N ILE A 84 14.65 -8.94 29.92
CA ILE A 84 15.56 -8.68 31.03
C ILE A 84 15.00 -7.57 31.91
N SER A 85 14.95 -7.83 33.21
CA SER A 85 14.56 -6.90 34.26
C SER A 85 15.79 -6.47 35.06
N TYR A 86 16.36 -5.32 34.72
CA TYR A 86 17.56 -4.82 35.39
C TYR A 86 17.32 -4.51 36.89
N ARG A 87 16.08 -4.29 37.29
CA ARG A 87 15.71 -4.05 38.69
C ARG A 87 16.22 -5.16 39.62
N ALA A 88 16.06 -6.42 39.23
CA ALA A 88 16.52 -7.56 40.02
C ALA A 88 18.06 -7.67 40.03
N ILE A 89 18.71 -7.32 38.92
CA ILE A 89 20.18 -7.26 38.82
C ILE A 89 20.75 -6.17 39.73
N ARG A 90 20.00 -5.07 39.92
CA ARG A 90 20.40 -3.93 40.78
C ARG A 90 20.51 -4.30 42.26
N ASP A 91 19.78 -5.32 42.71
CA ASP A 91 19.86 -5.81 44.09
C ASP A 91 21.18 -6.52 44.39
N ILE A 92 21.87 -7.02 43.35
CA ILE A 92 23.20 -7.62 43.48
C ILE A 92 24.19 -6.51 43.82
N PRO A 93 25.00 -6.61 44.90
CA PRO A 93 25.97 -5.59 45.25
C PRO A 93 26.99 -5.36 44.13
N THR A 94 27.31 -4.09 43.86
CA THR A 94 28.26 -3.73 42.79
C THR A 94 29.63 -4.36 43.01
N ARG A 95 30.09 -4.38 44.27
CA ARG A 95 31.37 -4.95 44.69
C ARG A 95 31.25 -5.57 46.08
N VAL A 96 31.93 -6.70 46.30
CA VAL A 96 31.97 -7.39 47.60
C VAL A 96 33.42 -7.69 47.98
N TRP A 97 33.73 -7.63 49.27
CA TRP A 97 35.02 -8.06 49.78
C TRP A 97 35.10 -9.59 49.78
N HIS A 98 35.99 -10.14 48.97
CA HIS A 98 36.34 -11.55 48.96
C HIS A 98 37.71 -11.72 49.63
N THR A 99 37.89 -12.79 50.41
CA THR A 99 39.17 -13.08 51.06
C THR A 99 39.80 -14.26 50.32
N ASP A 100 40.96 -14.05 49.69
CA ASP A 100 41.66 -15.11 48.98
C ASP A 100 42.26 -16.14 49.97
N GLU A 101 42.67 -17.33 49.50
CA GLU A 101 43.24 -18.42 50.31
C GLU A 101 44.47 -18.00 51.15
N GLN A 102 45.07 -16.85 50.84
CA GLN A 102 46.20 -16.24 51.55
C GLN A 102 45.79 -15.16 52.58
N GLY A 103 44.50 -14.98 52.85
CA GLY A 103 43.99 -14.03 53.86
C GLY A 103 43.88 -12.57 53.42
N ASN A 104 44.20 -12.26 52.16
CA ASN A 104 44.10 -10.90 51.60
C ASN A 104 42.68 -10.59 51.14
N LYS A 105 42.13 -9.44 51.60
CA LYS A 105 40.80 -8.96 51.18
C LYS A 105 40.91 -8.23 49.84
N ARG A 106 40.30 -8.78 48.80
CA ARG A 106 40.17 -8.15 47.47
C ARG A 106 38.72 -7.76 47.20
N LEU A 107 38.55 -6.67 46.48
CA LEU A 107 37.25 -6.08 46.17
C LEU A 107 36.80 -6.58 44.79
N VAL A 108 35.92 -7.58 44.75
CA VAL A 108 35.51 -8.26 43.50
C VAL A 108 34.25 -7.61 42.94
N PRO A 109 34.18 -7.29 41.62
CA PRO A 109 33.03 -6.67 40.97
C PRO A 109 31.91 -7.69 40.66
N VAL A 110 31.25 -8.19 41.71
CA VAL A 110 30.25 -9.28 41.64
C VAL A 110 29.14 -9.04 40.60
N ARG A 111 28.58 -7.83 40.52
CA ARG A 111 27.50 -7.54 39.56
C ARG A 111 27.97 -7.60 38.10
N LYS A 112 29.19 -7.12 37.83
CA LYS A 112 29.74 -7.14 36.47
C LYS A 112 29.99 -8.58 36.02
N ASP A 113 30.60 -9.37 36.89
CA ASP A 113 30.87 -10.79 36.62
C ASP A 113 29.57 -11.60 36.46
N TYR A 114 28.52 -11.24 37.20
CA TYR A 114 27.19 -11.83 37.04
C TYR A 114 26.59 -11.50 35.66
N ILE A 115 26.57 -10.23 35.25
CA ILE A 115 26.02 -9.82 33.96
C ILE A 115 26.76 -10.54 32.83
N LYS A 116 28.08 -10.66 32.92
CA LYS A 116 28.92 -11.37 31.95
C LYS A 116 28.52 -12.84 31.80
N LYS A 117 28.34 -13.56 32.92
CA LYS A 117 27.86 -14.97 32.93
C LYS A 117 26.42 -15.10 32.46
N PHE A 118 25.57 -14.13 32.80
CA PHE A 118 24.16 -14.13 32.42
C PHE A 118 23.99 -13.87 30.92
N ALA A 119 24.80 -12.98 30.34
CA ALA A 119 24.88 -12.76 28.90
C ALA A 119 25.38 -14.00 28.16
N ASP A 120 26.43 -14.69 28.66
CA ASP A 120 26.89 -15.97 28.10
C ASP A 120 25.78 -17.01 28.04
N PHE A 121 25.04 -17.16 29.14
CA PHE A 121 23.92 -18.10 29.23
C PHE A 121 22.81 -17.78 28.22
N LEU A 122 22.38 -16.51 28.17
CA LEU A 122 21.33 -16.09 27.24
C LEU A 122 21.76 -16.18 25.78
N ALA A 123 22.99 -15.80 25.46
CA ALA A 123 23.56 -15.89 24.12
C ALA A 123 23.52 -17.33 23.58
N GLN A 124 23.86 -18.31 24.43
CA GLN A 124 23.82 -19.73 24.07
C GLN A 124 22.40 -20.26 23.84
N GLU A 125 21.44 -19.90 24.71
CA GLU A 125 20.06 -20.40 24.59
C GLU A 125 19.24 -19.70 23.49
N LEU A 126 19.58 -18.44 23.18
CA LEU A 126 18.89 -17.61 22.19
C LEU A 126 19.59 -17.56 20.83
N HIS A 127 20.80 -18.13 20.73
CA HIS A 127 21.67 -18.05 19.55
C HIS A 127 21.96 -16.60 19.13
N MET A 128 22.24 -15.74 20.11
CA MET A 128 22.56 -14.32 19.90
C MET A 128 24.04 -14.05 20.19
N ASP A 129 24.55 -12.94 19.68
CA ASP A 129 25.88 -12.47 20.04
C ASP A 129 25.95 -12.09 21.53
N ARG A 130 27.00 -12.56 22.21
CA ARG A 130 27.22 -12.39 23.64
C ARG A 130 27.44 -10.92 23.99
N ASP A 131 28.27 -10.23 23.22
CA ASP A 131 28.66 -8.85 23.52
C ASP A 131 27.45 -7.92 23.33
N PHE A 132 26.66 -8.16 22.27
CA PHE A 132 25.37 -7.50 22.07
C PHE A 132 24.41 -7.65 23.26
N VAL A 133 24.27 -8.85 23.83
CA VAL A 133 23.39 -9.08 24.99
C VAL A 133 23.91 -8.35 26.23
N GLU A 134 25.21 -8.49 26.55
CA GLU A 134 25.84 -7.82 27.69
C GLU A 134 25.68 -6.30 27.60
N ASP A 135 25.91 -5.74 26.42
CA ASP A 135 25.74 -4.32 26.15
C ASP A 135 24.32 -3.84 26.31
N THR A 136 23.36 -4.60 25.75
CA THR A 136 21.95 -4.25 25.84
C THR A 136 21.51 -4.15 27.31
N ILE A 137 21.99 -5.05 28.17
CA ILE A 137 21.74 -5.03 29.62
C ILE A 137 22.27 -3.73 30.23
N HIS A 138 23.51 -3.39 29.94
CA HIS A 138 24.17 -2.23 30.50
C HIS A 138 23.56 -0.90 30.00
N ALA A 139 23.19 -0.80 28.73
CA ALA A 139 22.60 0.42 28.18
C ALA A 139 21.18 0.65 28.67
N LYS A 140 20.33 -0.38 28.62
CA LYS A 140 18.95 -0.29 29.08
C LYS A 140 18.84 -0.22 30.60
N ALA A 141 19.89 -0.54 31.36
CA ALA A 141 19.93 -0.30 32.80
C ALA A 141 19.66 1.16 33.19
N SER A 142 20.14 2.11 32.38
CA SER A 142 20.01 3.55 32.66
C SER A 142 18.61 4.11 32.36
N VAL A 143 17.94 3.57 31.33
CA VAL A 143 16.65 4.07 30.82
C VAL A 143 15.47 3.24 31.34
N LEU A 144 15.62 1.92 31.37
CA LEU A 144 14.61 0.94 31.76
C LEU A 144 15.01 0.19 33.04
N GLY A 145 15.75 0.83 33.94
CA GLY A 145 16.23 0.22 35.19
C GLY A 145 15.13 -0.31 36.13
N SER A 146 13.85 -0.05 35.82
CA SER A 146 12.69 -0.46 36.62
C SER A 146 11.62 -1.22 35.83
N VAL A 147 11.74 -1.33 34.50
CA VAL A 147 10.77 -1.97 33.59
C VAL A 147 11.49 -3.04 32.78
N PRO A 148 10.96 -4.27 32.68
CA PRO A 148 11.59 -5.28 31.83
C PRO A 148 11.57 -4.82 30.36
N TYR A 149 12.60 -5.18 29.61
CA TYR A 149 12.63 -4.99 28.17
C TYR A 149 12.77 -6.34 27.47
N ILE A 150 12.11 -6.49 26.33
CA ILE A 150 12.18 -7.70 25.52
C ILE A 150 13.54 -7.73 24.79
N LEU A 151 14.21 -8.88 24.89
CA LEU A 151 15.45 -9.19 24.18
C LEU A 151 15.15 -9.94 22.88
N GLN A 152 14.30 -10.95 22.93
CA GLN A 152 13.85 -11.71 21.77
C GLN A 152 12.37 -12.07 21.89
N THR A 153 11.65 -11.91 20.78
CA THR A 153 10.23 -12.24 20.65
C THR A 153 10.05 -13.61 19.98
N ASN A 154 8.93 -14.26 20.26
CA ASN A 154 8.49 -15.49 19.58
C ASN A 154 9.49 -16.66 19.65
N VAL A 155 10.07 -16.92 20.83
CA VAL A 155 10.93 -18.08 21.04
C VAL A 155 10.13 -19.39 21.04
N SER A 156 10.81 -20.51 20.78
CA SER A 156 10.15 -21.82 20.84
C SER A 156 9.56 -22.08 22.24
N GLU A 157 8.42 -22.78 22.30
CA GLU A 157 7.78 -23.14 23.58
C GLU A 157 8.75 -23.91 24.49
N ARG A 158 9.58 -24.79 23.91
CA ARG A 158 10.61 -25.53 24.64
C ARG A 158 11.63 -24.59 25.29
N THR A 159 12.11 -23.59 24.56
CA THR A 159 13.06 -22.58 25.07
C THR A 159 12.39 -21.73 26.16
N PHE A 160 11.15 -21.30 25.93
CA PHE A 160 10.36 -20.55 26.90
C PHE A 160 10.20 -21.31 28.22
N LEU A 161 9.75 -22.55 28.18
CA LEU A 161 9.52 -23.37 29.39
C LEU A 161 10.83 -23.58 30.16
N ARG A 162 11.94 -23.84 29.45
CA ARG A 162 13.26 -23.98 30.07
C ARG A 162 13.70 -22.70 30.77
N LEU A 163 13.61 -21.56 30.10
CA LEU A 163 13.96 -20.26 30.69
C LEU A 163 13.02 -19.90 31.84
N LYS A 164 11.73 -20.26 31.76
CA LYS A 164 10.75 -20.03 32.82
C LYS A 164 11.08 -20.80 34.09
N MET A 165 11.59 -22.03 33.97
CA MET A 165 12.06 -22.81 35.12
C MET A 165 13.29 -22.17 35.78
N LEU A 166 14.19 -21.61 34.97
CA LEU A 166 15.45 -20.99 35.40
C LEU A 166 15.29 -19.52 35.86
N GLU A 167 14.12 -18.90 35.65
CA GLU A 167 13.84 -17.50 36.02
C GLU A 167 14.07 -17.23 37.52
N LYS A 168 13.90 -18.24 38.38
CA LYS A 168 14.18 -18.12 39.82
C LYS A 168 15.67 -18.12 40.16
N ASP A 169 16.47 -18.84 39.36
CA ASP A 169 17.91 -19.02 39.60
C ASP A 169 18.73 -17.85 39.03
N TRP A 170 18.19 -17.15 38.04
CA TRP A 170 18.83 -16.01 37.38
C TRP A 170 18.10 -14.69 37.66
N PRO A 171 18.47 -13.95 38.72
CA PRO A 171 17.96 -12.61 38.99
C PRO A 171 18.10 -11.68 37.78
N GLY A 172 16.98 -11.26 37.22
CA GLY A 172 16.94 -10.36 36.05
C GLY A 172 16.47 -11.03 34.77
N LEU A 173 16.43 -12.36 34.70
CA LEU A 173 15.67 -13.04 33.66
C LEU A 173 14.19 -12.72 33.82
N HIS A 174 13.54 -12.32 32.74
CA HIS A 174 12.11 -12.10 32.72
C HIS A 174 11.52 -12.81 31.51
N VAL A 175 10.64 -13.77 31.76
CA VAL A 175 10.01 -14.52 30.67
C VAL A 175 8.51 -14.34 30.75
N GLU A 176 7.93 -13.82 29.69
CA GLU A 176 6.50 -13.51 29.60
C GLU A 176 5.86 -14.15 28.37
N SER A 177 4.61 -14.54 28.51
CA SER A 177 3.76 -14.94 27.39
C SER A 177 2.86 -13.75 27.05
N SER A 178 2.96 -13.25 25.82
CA SER A 178 2.02 -12.29 25.25
C SER A 178 1.11 -12.98 24.24
N VAL A 179 0.06 -12.28 23.83
CA VAL A 179 -0.76 -12.69 22.70
C VAL A 179 -0.42 -11.83 21.49
N ARG A 180 -0.30 -12.47 20.33
CA ARG A 180 -0.16 -11.80 19.04
C ARG A 180 -1.34 -12.13 18.16
N ARG A 181 -1.77 -11.17 17.34
CA ARG A 181 -2.81 -11.41 16.35
C ARG A 181 -2.26 -12.32 15.24
N HIS A 182 -3.08 -13.24 14.75
CA HIS A 182 -2.74 -14.15 13.66
C HIS A 182 -3.94 -14.34 12.74
N TYR A 183 -3.69 -14.46 11.44
CA TYR A 183 -4.70 -14.68 10.40
C TYR A 183 -4.46 -16.04 9.72
N PRO A 184 -5.18 -17.11 10.11
CA PRO A 184 -4.95 -18.46 9.61
C PRO A 184 -5.15 -18.61 8.10
N GLU A 185 -6.11 -17.88 7.53
CA GLU A 185 -6.45 -17.95 6.10
C GLU A 185 -5.53 -17.09 5.20
N GLY A 186 -4.52 -16.43 5.78
CA GLY A 186 -3.49 -15.65 5.10
C GLY A 186 -4.07 -14.67 4.08
N ARG A 187 -3.71 -14.87 2.81
CA ARG A 187 -4.07 -13.99 1.68
C ARG A 187 -5.56 -14.01 1.29
N THR A 188 -6.34 -15.01 1.71
CA THR A 188 -7.70 -15.26 1.17
C THR A 188 -8.75 -14.22 1.56
N VAL A 189 -8.61 -13.62 2.74
CA VAL A 189 -9.56 -12.64 3.30
C VAL A 189 -8.85 -11.35 3.73
N ALA A 190 -7.63 -11.13 3.21
CA ALA A 190 -6.75 -10.09 3.71
C ALA A 190 -7.32 -8.68 3.49
N ASP A 191 -7.82 -8.41 2.28
CA ASP A 191 -8.45 -7.15 1.87
C ASP A 191 -9.72 -6.83 2.66
N LEU A 192 -10.44 -7.86 3.11
CA LEU A 192 -11.65 -7.72 3.93
C LEU A 192 -11.33 -7.50 5.41
N LEU A 193 -10.48 -8.35 6.00
CA LEU A 193 -10.15 -8.29 7.42
C LEU A 193 -9.31 -7.06 7.75
N GLY A 194 -8.32 -6.75 6.89
CA GLY A 194 -7.22 -5.86 7.22
C GLY A 194 -6.37 -6.37 8.38
N TYR A 195 -5.43 -5.54 8.81
CA TYR A 195 -4.46 -5.90 9.84
C TYR A 195 -4.53 -4.98 11.07
N VAL A 196 -3.88 -5.40 12.15
CA VAL A 196 -3.67 -4.61 13.36
C VAL A 196 -2.24 -4.08 13.39
N GLY A 197 -2.06 -2.86 13.87
CA GLY A 197 -0.74 -2.25 14.02
C GLY A 197 -0.69 -1.34 15.24
N PRO A 198 0.50 -0.91 15.67
CA PRO A 198 0.63 0.04 16.77
C PRO A 198 -0.07 1.36 16.42
N ILE A 199 -0.63 2.02 17.43
CA ILE A 199 -1.17 3.37 17.28
C ILE A 199 -0.10 4.33 16.77
N SER A 200 -0.42 5.14 15.77
CA SER A 200 0.53 6.13 15.25
C SER A 200 0.62 7.33 16.20
N ALA A 201 1.76 8.01 16.21
CA ALA A 201 1.92 9.21 17.01
C ALA A 201 0.90 10.31 16.66
N GLU A 202 0.49 10.37 15.39
CA GLU A 202 -0.50 11.33 14.91
C GLU A 202 -1.92 10.98 15.39
N GLU A 203 -2.32 9.71 15.29
CA GLU A 203 -3.60 9.20 15.82
C GLU A 203 -3.69 9.47 17.34
N HIS A 204 -2.64 9.12 18.08
CA HIS A 204 -2.59 9.36 19.52
C HIS A 204 -2.70 10.86 19.87
N ARG A 205 -2.01 11.74 19.11
CA ARG A 205 -2.14 13.20 19.29
C ARG A 205 -3.56 13.68 18.98
N LYS A 206 -4.21 13.15 17.94
CA LYS A 206 -5.58 13.50 17.58
C LYS A 206 -6.56 13.16 18.70
N ILE A 207 -6.49 11.93 19.21
CA ILE A 207 -7.32 11.46 20.34
C ILE A 207 -7.05 12.29 21.59
N THR A 208 -5.78 12.58 21.89
CA THR A 208 -5.42 13.39 23.07
C THR A 208 -5.95 14.82 22.96
N ARG A 209 -5.88 15.43 21.78
CA ARG A 209 -6.46 16.76 21.51
C ARG A 209 -7.98 16.74 21.65
N GLU A 210 -8.64 15.71 21.13
CA GLU A 210 -10.09 15.56 21.24
C GLU A 210 -10.54 15.42 22.70
N LEU A 211 -9.89 14.57 23.49
CA LEU A 211 -10.10 14.47 24.93
C LEU A 211 -9.85 15.82 25.65
N GLY A 212 -8.80 16.55 25.25
CA GLY A 212 -8.51 17.89 25.76
C GLY A 212 -9.64 18.87 25.49
N ASN A 213 -10.11 18.94 24.24
CA ASN A 213 -11.21 19.82 23.83
C ASN A 213 -12.52 19.50 24.57
N LEU A 214 -12.84 18.23 24.78
CA LEU A 214 -14.04 17.82 25.52
C LEU A 214 -13.95 18.18 27.00
N ARG A 215 -12.77 18.01 27.62
CA ARG A 215 -12.53 18.44 29.02
C ARG A 215 -12.60 19.96 29.16
N GLU A 216 -12.05 20.70 28.21
CA GLU A 216 -12.14 22.16 28.18
C GLU A 216 -13.58 22.65 27.98
N CYS A 217 -14.36 21.99 27.14
CA CYS A 217 -15.79 22.26 26.95
C CYS A 217 -16.58 22.10 28.27
N ILE A 218 -16.33 21.02 29.01
CA ILE A 218 -16.96 20.81 30.33
C ILE A 218 -16.48 21.85 31.34
N ARG A 219 -15.17 22.18 31.35
CA ARG A 219 -14.62 23.18 32.26
C ARG A 219 -15.21 24.57 32.00
N ALA A 220 -15.26 25.00 30.74
CA ALA A 220 -15.83 26.28 30.34
C ALA A 220 -17.30 26.39 30.78
N TYR A 221 -18.08 25.33 30.60
CA TYR A 221 -19.46 25.29 31.09
C TYR A 221 -19.55 25.37 32.62
N GLU A 222 -18.70 24.65 33.35
CA GLU A 222 -18.64 24.68 34.82
C GLU A 222 -18.17 26.03 35.38
N GLU A 223 -17.32 26.75 34.63
CA GLU A 223 -16.83 28.10 34.93
C GLU A 223 -17.84 29.20 34.52
N GLY A 224 -18.95 28.84 33.85
CA GLY A 224 -20.00 29.76 33.41
C GLY A 224 -19.69 30.51 32.11
N GLU A 225 -18.69 30.06 31.35
CA GLU A 225 -18.37 30.54 30.01
C GLU A 225 -19.25 29.84 28.95
N ASP A 226 -19.38 30.41 27.75
CA ASP A 226 -20.13 29.81 26.63
C ASP A 226 -19.26 28.74 25.91
N PRO A 227 -19.56 27.43 26.09
CA PRO A 227 -18.68 26.38 25.61
C PRO A 227 -18.85 26.16 24.11
N LYS A 228 -17.73 26.03 23.37
CA LYS A 228 -17.76 25.62 21.97
C LYS A 228 -18.03 24.12 21.88
N PHE A 229 -19.27 23.74 21.56
CA PHE A 229 -19.63 22.34 21.36
C PHE A 229 -19.01 21.75 20.08
N PRO A 230 -18.59 20.47 20.10
CA PRO A 230 -18.24 19.74 18.89
C PRO A 230 -19.42 19.65 17.90
N ALA A 231 -19.11 19.55 16.61
CA ALA A 231 -20.13 19.47 15.56
C ALA A 231 -21.11 18.30 15.80
N GLY A 232 -22.41 18.58 15.82
CA GLY A 232 -23.47 17.58 16.03
C GLY A 232 -23.84 17.33 17.50
N ILE A 233 -23.21 18.01 18.45
CA ILE A 233 -23.53 17.93 19.88
C ILE A 233 -24.05 19.28 20.35
N SER A 234 -25.15 19.30 21.10
CA SER A 234 -25.79 20.53 21.58
C SER A 234 -25.97 20.60 23.10
N SER A 235 -25.54 19.58 23.83
CA SER A 235 -25.68 19.48 25.29
C SER A 235 -24.40 19.01 25.96
N VAL A 236 -24.11 19.57 27.14
CA VAL A 236 -22.96 19.21 27.99
C VAL A 236 -23.07 17.78 28.51
N ASP A 237 -24.29 17.25 28.71
CA ASP A 237 -24.47 15.85 29.12
C ASP A 237 -24.04 14.88 28.02
N GLN A 238 -24.26 15.25 26.75
CA GLN A 238 -23.76 14.49 25.62
C GLN A 238 -22.22 14.58 25.53
N VAL A 239 -21.63 15.75 25.84
CA VAL A 239 -20.17 15.92 25.94
C VAL A 239 -19.60 15.07 27.07
N ARG A 240 -20.22 15.04 28.25
CA ARG A 240 -19.82 14.20 29.39
C ARG A 240 -19.89 12.72 29.05
N LYS A 241 -20.97 12.29 28.39
CA LYS A 241 -21.12 10.90 27.92
C LYS A 241 -20.04 10.54 26.91
N LEU A 242 -19.79 11.39 25.92
CA LEU A 242 -18.76 11.18 24.90
C LEU A 242 -17.36 11.14 25.52
N LEU A 243 -17.05 12.07 26.44
CA LEU A 243 -15.78 12.08 27.16
C LEU A 243 -15.60 10.77 27.93
N HIS A 244 -16.62 10.34 28.68
CA HIS A 244 -16.58 9.09 29.42
C HIS A 244 -16.37 7.88 28.50
N GLU A 245 -17.06 7.83 27.36
CA GLU A 245 -16.85 6.77 26.36
C GLU A 245 -15.42 6.78 25.80
N LEU A 246 -14.90 7.93 25.38
CA LEU A 246 -13.54 8.04 24.84
C LEU A 246 -12.47 7.73 25.89
N GLU A 247 -12.68 8.06 27.16
CA GLU A 247 -11.77 7.72 28.26
C GLU A 247 -11.79 6.21 28.56
N MET A 248 -12.95 5.57 28.51
CA MET A 248 -13.09 4.11 28.72
C MET A 248 -12.49 3.30 27.55
N HIS A 249 -12.54 3.85 26.34
CA HIS A 249 -11.94 3.25 25.14
C HIS A 249 -10.56 3.87 24.81
N ALA A 250 -9.97 4.65 25.71
CA ALA A 250 -8.73 5.36 25.44
C ALA A 250 -7.62 4.39 25.06
N TYR A 251 -6.83 4.78 24.07
CA TYR A 251 -5.70 4.00 23.60
C TYR A 251 -4.49 4.23 24.51
N GLY A 252 -3.82 3.15 24.90
CA GLY A 252 -2.48 3.25 25.45
C GLY A 252 -1.47 3.53 24.33
N LEU A 253 -0.30 4.05 24.68
CA LEU A 253 0.80 4.30 23.73
C LEU A 253 1.25 3.02 23.00
N ASN A 254 1.08 1.85 23.63
CA ASN A 254 1.45 0.55 23.07
C ASN A 254 0.23 -0.26 22.61
N SER A 255 -0.95 0.35 22.49
CA SER A 255 -2.15 -0.37 22.05
C SER A 255 -2.08 -0.71 20.56
N LEU A 256 -2.43 -1.96 20.25
CA LEU A 256 -2.68 -2.40 18.87
C LEU A 256 -4.08 -1.96 18.45
N ILE A 257 -4.16 -1.32 17.29
CA ILE A 257 -5.41 -0.86 16.69
C ILE A 257 -5.58 -1.47 15.31
N GLY A 258 -6.82 -1.72 14.92
CA GLY A 258 -7.11 -2.08 13.52
C GLY A 258 -6.77 -0.93 12.57
N LYS A 259 -5.99 -1.22 11.53
CA LYS A 259 -5.54 -0.22 10.54
C LYS A 259 -6.38 -0.22 9.27
N LEU A 260 -6.80 -1.40 8.82
CA LEU A 260 -7.62 -1.57 7.63
C LEU A 260 -8.76 -2.57 7.89
N GLY A 261 -9.67 -2.68 6.92
CA GLY A 261 -10.69 -3.72 6.88
C GLY A 261 -11.66 -3.76 8.08
N VAL A 262 -12.16 -4.96 8.36
CA VAL A 262 -13.00 -5.27 9.53
C VAL A 262 -12.28 -4.98 10.84
N GLU A 263 -10.96 -5.20 10.93
CA GLU A 263 -10.18 -4.92 12.14
C GLU A 263 -10.26 -3.43 12.52
N ALA A 264 -10.18 -2.51 11.55
CA ALA A 264 -10.35 -1.08 11.79
C ALA A 264 -11.82 -0.72 12.07
N PHE A 265 -12.75 -1.25 11.27
CA PHE A 265 -14.17 -0.94 11.40
C PHE A 265 -14.76 -1.40 12.76
N CYS A 266 -14.34 -2.57 13.24
CA CYS A 266 -14.81 -3.18 14.49
C CYS A 266 -13.84 -2.99 15.66
N ASP A 267 -12.84 -2.12 15.57
CA ASP A 267 -11.77 -2.00 16.57
C ASP A 267 -12.30 -1.85 18.01
N ARG A 268 -13.28 -0.95 18.19
CA ARG A 268 -13.92 -0.69 19.48
C ARG A 268 -14.63 -1.93 20.05
N LYS A 269 -15.28 -2.73 19.20
CA LYS A 269 -16.00 -3.95 19.61
C LYS A 269 -15.04 -5.11 19.90
N LEU A 270 -14.03 -5.29 19.05
CA LEU A 270 -13.04 -6.35 19.15
C LEU A 270 -12.11 -6.18 20.36
N ARG A 271 -11.74 -4.94 20.70
CA ARG A 271 -10.82 -4.66 21.82
C ARG A 271 -11.45 -4.84 23.21
N GLY A 272 -12.76 -4.63 23.34
CA GLY A 272 -13.43 -4.64 24.64
C GLY A 272 -13.10 -3.42 25.50
N LEU A 273 -13.32 -3.53 26.82
CA LEU A 273 -13.06 -2.47 27.80
C LEU A 273 -11.90 -2.88 28.70
N ILE A 274 -10.97 -1.95 28.90
CA ILE A 274 -9.80 -2.17 29.76
C ILE A 274 -10.24 -2.20 31.22
N GLY A 275 -9.84 -3.26 31.93
CA GLY A 275 -10.03 -3.39 33.36
C GLY A 275 -9.00 -2.58 34.14
N LYS A 276 -9.22 -2.45 35.44
CA LYS A 276 -8.25 -1.86 36.37
C LYS A 276 -8.09 -2.83 37.51
N ARG A 277 -6.92 -3.44 37.63
CA ARG A 277 -6.59 -4.31 38.75
C ARG A 277 -5.95 -3.49 39.86
N SER A 278 -6.64 -3.35 41.00
CA SER A 278 -6.11 -2.69 42.18
C SER A 278 -5.36 -3.73 43.02
N MET A 279 -4.04 -3.61 43.12
CA MET A 279 -3.20 -4.51 43.92
C MET A 279 -2.46 -3.76 45.03
N LEU A 280 -2.30 -4.45 46.15
CA LEU A 280 -1.45 -4.06 47.26
C LEU A 280 -0.05 -4.63 46.97
N VAL A 281 0.94 -3.75 46.84
CA VAL A 281 2.34 -4.14 46.57
C VAL A 281 3.23 -3.84 47.77
N ASP A 282 4.20 -4.73 48.02
CA ASP A 282 5.28 -4.48 48.96
C ASP A 282 6.18 -3.32 48.47
N ARG A 283 7.05 -2.79 49.34
CA ARG A 283 8.10 -1.82 48.98
C ARG A 283 8.96 -2.25 47.79
N ARG A 284 9.11 -3.57 47.60
CA ARG A 284 9.85 -4.17 46.48
C ARG A 284 9.06 -4.21 45.19
N GLY A 285 7.77 -3.84 45.20
CA GLY A 285 6.86 -3.92 44.06
C GLY A 285 6.24 -5.31 43.86
N ASN A 286 6.54 -6.25 44.74
CA ASN A 286 5.98 -7.60 44.70
C ASN A 286 4.50 -7.56 45.07
N PHE A 287 3.69 -8.33 44.35
CA PHE A 287 2.27 -8.50 44.64
C PHE A 287 2.09 -9.12 46.03
N ILE A 288 1.27 -8.50 46.88
CA ILE A 288 0.85 -9.05 48.18
C ILE A 288 -0.59 -9.58 48.07
N GLN A 289 -1.51 -8.69 47.69
CA GLN A 289 -2.94 -9.00 47.69
C GLN A 289 -3.70 -8.12 46.69
N GLU A 290 -4.80 -8.62 46.16
CA GLU A 290 -5.74 -7.85 45.36
C GLU A 290 -6.76 -7.09 46.23
N MET A 291 -7.07 -5.84 45.88
CA MET A 291 -7.90 -4.92 46.65
C MET A 291 -9.33 -4.80 46.11
N GLU A 292 -10.27 -4.41 46.97
CA GLU A 292 -11.61 -3.99 46.56
C GLU A 292 -11.57 -2.71 45.69
N GLY A 293 -12.26 -2.76 44.55
CA GLY A 293 -12.19 -1.75 43.48
C GLY A 293 -11.35 -2.14 42.26
N SER A 294 -10.96 -3.42 42.14
CA SER A 294 -10.61 -3.99 40.84
C SER A 294 -11.85 -4.03 39.94
N SER A 295 -11.81 -3.39 38.76
CA SER A 295 -12.83 -3.56 37.73
C SER A 295 -12.31 -4.56 36.71
N VAL A 296 -12.97 -5.72 36.59
CA VAL A 296 -12.63 -6.71 35.56
C VAL A 296 -12.96 -6.09 34.20
N GLY A 297 -11.98 -6.10 33.28
CA GLY A 297 -12.22 -5.62 31.91
C GLY A 297 -13.28 -6.48 31.23
N SER A 298 -14.11 -5.87 30.37
CA SER A 298 -15.07 -6.66 29.60
C SER A 298 -14.36 -7.17 28.34
N PRO A 299 -14.36 -8.49 28.06
CA PRO A 299 -13.75 -9.02 26.85
C PRO A 299 -14.42 -8.42 25.61
N GLY A 300 -13.66 -8.36 24.52
CA GLY A 300 -14.21 -7.96 23.23
C GLY A 300 -15.34 -8.89 22.78
N ARG A 301 -16.13 -8.40 21.82
CA ARG A 301 -17.18 -9.20 21.17
C ARG A 301 -16.60 -9.91 19.96
N THR A 302 -16.73 -11.23 19.89
CA THR A 302 -16.31 -12.00 18.71
C THR A 302 -17.26 -11.69 17.57
N ILE A 303 -16.72 -11.27 16.43
CA ILE A 303 -17.52 -10.83 15.29
C ILE A 303 -17.69 -11.99 14.32
N GLN A 304 -18.95 -12.29 13.96
CA GLN A 304 -19.28 -13.25 12.92
C GLN A 304 -19.58 -12.49 11.63
N LEU A 305 -18.80 -12.80 10.59
CA LEU A 305 -18.96 -12.20 9.28
C LEU A 305 -20.02 -12.91 8.45
N THR A 306 -20.58 -12.22 7.47
CA THR A 306 -21.50 -12.78 6.47
C THR A 306 -20.77 -13.60 5.40
N ILE A 307 -19.45 -13.42 5.29
CA ILE A 307 -18.57 -14.04 4.30
C ILE A 307 -18.51 -15.56 4.50
N SER A 308 -18.57 -16.30 3.39
CA SER A 308 -18.19 -17.71 3.34
C SER A 308 -16.74 -17.83 2.88
N THR A 309 -15.88 -18.42 3.70
CA THR A 309 -14.46 -18.61 3.34
C THR A 309 -14.29 -19.53 2.12
N GLU A 310 -15.12 -20.57 2.00
CA GLU A 310 -15.08 -21.48 0.84
C GLU A 310 -15.46 -20.74 -0.46
N LEU A 311 -16.50 -19.90 -0.43
CA LEU A 311 -16.91 -19.10 -1.59
C LEU A 311 -15.89 -18.01 -1.92
N GLN A 312 -15.30 -17.36 -0.91
CA GLN A 312 -14.25 -16.36 -1.08
C GLN A 312 -12.99 -16.97 -1.72
N ALA A 313 -12.52 -18.12 -1.22
CA ALA A 313 -11.37 -18.82 -1.78
C ALA A 313 -11.61 -19.21 -3.24
N PHE A 314 -12.80 -19.72 -3.55
CA PHE A 314 -13.19 -20.07 -4.91
C PHE A 314 -13.24 -18.84 -5.84
N ALA A 315 -13.71 -17.69 -5.34
CA ALA A 315 -13.68 -16.45 -6.10
C ALA A 315 -12.25 -16.01 -6.48
N HIS A 316 -11.29 -16.14 -5.56
CA HIS A 316 -9.88 -15.87 -5.84
C HIS A 316 -9.26 -16.87 -6.81
N GLU A 317 -9.64 -18.16 -6.73
CA GLU A 317 -9.24 -19.18 -7.68
C GLU A 317 -9.71 -18.82 -9.11
N LEU A 318 -10.97 -18.42 -9.27
CA LEU A 318 -11.51 -17.98 -10.56
C LEU A 318 -10.74 -16.78 -11.13
N LEU A 319 -10.42 -15.78 -10.30
CA LEU A 319 -9.63 -14.62 -10.72
C LEU A 319 -8.22 -15.03 -11.17
N ALA A 320 -7.55 -15.91 -10.43
CA ALA A 320 -6.22 -16.41 -10.77
C ALA A 320 -6.21 -17.30 -12.03
N GLU A 321 -7.26 -18.11 -12.24
CA GLU A 321 -7.48 -18.85 -13.49
C GLU A 321 -7.65 -17.89 -14.67
N HIS A 322 -8.37 -16.77 -14.51
CA HIS A 322 -8.56 -15.81 -15.60
C HIS A 322 -7.26 -15.11 -15.98
N GLU A 323 -6.41 -14.77 -15.00
CA GLU A 323 -5.10 -14.18 -15.29
C GLU A 323 -4.20 -15.09 -16.14
N ARG A 324 -4.45 -16.42 -16.16
CA ARG A 324 -3.73 -17.40 -16.99
C ARG A 324 -4.17 -17.45 -18.43
N GLY A 325 -5.45 -17.18 -18.69
CA GLY A 325 -6.04 -17.35 -20.01
C GLY A 325 -5.22 -16.58 -21.03
N GLU A 326 -4.68 -17.30 -22.02
CA GLU A 326 -3.83 -16.75 -23.07
C GLU A 326 -4.37 -15.43 -23.58
N VAL A 327 -3.50 -14.42 -23.58
CA VAL A 327 -3.84 -13.11 -24.09
C VAL A 327 -4.11 -13.26 -25.59
N PHE A 328 -5.31 -12.88 -26.02
CA PHE A 328 -5.75 -12.73 -27.41
C PHE A 328 -6.01 -14.03 -28.22
N HIS A 329 -7.28 -14.36 -28.45
CA HIS A 329 -7.70 -15.49 -29.31
C HIS A 329 -8.00 -15.09 -30.77
N ASP A 330 -7.93 -13.79 -31.13
CA ASP A 330 -8.37 -13.29 -32.44
C ASP A 330 -7.25 -12.65 -33.30
N TYR A 331 -7.31 -12.82 -34.62
CA TYR A 331 -6.30 -12.35 -35.59
C TYR A 331 -6.15 -10.81 -35.65
N ARG A 332 -7.24 -10.06 -35.38
CA ARG A 332 -7.16 -8.59 -35.25
C ARG A 332 -6.38 -8.14 -34.02
N GLN A 333 -6.28 -8.99 -33.00
CA GLN A 333 -5.66 -8.69 -31.71
C GLN A 333 -4.15 -8.97 -31.72
N TRP A 334 -3.71 -9.96 -32.50
CA TRP A 334 -2.29 -10.15 -32.82
C TRP A 334 -1.65 -8.87 -33.41
N ARG A 335 -2.41 -8.10 -34.21
CA ARG A 335 -1.95 -6.79 -34.68
C ARG A 335 -1.90 -5.73 -33.57
N GLN A 336 -2.75 -5.80 -32.55
CA GLN A 336 -2.73 -4.84 -31.43
C GLN A 336 -1.58 -5.14 -30.45
N GLN A 337 -1.23 -6.42 -30.25
CA GLN A 337 -0.07 -6.84 -29.45
C GLN A 337 1.24 -6.22 -29.88
N GLN A 338 1.47 -6.11 -31.20
CA GLN A 338 2.71 -5.51 -31.73
C GLN A 338 2.97 -4.09 -31.19
N TYR A 339 1.91 -3.41 -30.73
CA TYR A 339 1.97 -2.03 -30.25
C TYR A 339 1.78 -1.90 -28.73
N LEU A 340 1.52 -3.01 -28.03
CA LEU A 340 1.54 -3.04 -26.57
C LEU A 340 2.97 -3.35 -26.11
N PRO A 341 3.47 -2.74 -25.02
CA PRO A 341 4.66 -3.24 -24.36
C PRO A 341 4.46 -4.70 -23.98
N PRO A 342 5.45 -5.58 -24.22
CA PRO A 342 5.34 -7.03 -23.98
C PRO A 342 4.83 -7.40 -22.59
N PHE A 343 5.20 -6.63 -21.55
CA PHE A 343 4.79 -6.88 -20.18
C PHE A 343 3.54 -6.12 -19.75
N PHE A 344 2.85 -5.41 -20.64
CA PHE A 344 1.66 -4.66 -20.28
C PHE A 344 0.36 -5.46 -20.46
N PRO A 345 -0.54 -5.48 -19.45
CA PRO A 345 -0.29 -5.26 -18.03
C PRO A 345 0.31 -6.53 -17.40
N TRP A 346 1.29 -6.37 -16.51
CA TRP A 346 1.93 -7.54 -15.88
C TRP A 346 0.99 -8.24 -14.90
N ILE A 347 0.15 -7.44 -14.23
CA ILE A 347 -0.98 -7.87 -13.40
C ILE A 347 -2.22 -7.11 -13.89
N LYS A 348 -3.25 -7.83 -14.33
CA LYS A 348 -4.51 -7.25 -14.85
C LYS A 348 -5.39 -6.74 -13.73
N GLY A 349 -5.48 -7.48 -12.63
CA GLY A 349 -6.37 -7.18 -11.51
C GLY A 349 -7.84 -7.48 -11.82
N GLY A 350 -8.66 -7.50 -10.77
CA GLY A 350 -10.09 -7.79 -10.90
C GLY A 350 -10.79 -7.98 -9.56
N ALA A 351 -12.11 -8.12 -9.59
CA ALA A 351 -12.92 -8.36 -8.41
C ALA A 351 -14.14 -9.23 -8.69
N ILE A 352 -14.58 -9.97 -7.68
CA ILE A 352 -15.86 -10.69 -7.67
C ILE A 352 -16.60 -10.34 -6.38
N VAL A 353 -17.83 -9.85 -6.52
CA VAL A 353 -18.72 -9.54 -5.39
C VAL A 353 -19.94 -10.45 -5.48
N ALA A 354 -20.21 -11.17 -4.41
CA ALA A 354 -21.38 -12.02 -4.24
C ALA A 354 -22.19 -11.53 -3.04
N MET A 355 -23.47 -11.24 -3.23
CA MET A 355 -24.34 -10.63 -2.22
C MET A 355 -25.72 -11.28 -2.20
N ASP A 356 -26.29 -11.42 -1.01
CA ASP A 356 -27.69 -11.81 -0.83
C ASP A 356 -28.61 -10.59 -1.07
N PRO A 357 -29.49 -10.64 -2.08
CA PRO A 357 -30.35 -9.51 -2.43
C PRO A 357 -31.47 -9.25 -1.42
N LYS A 358 -31.80 -10.21 -0.55
CA LYS A 358 -32.92 -10.12 0.41
C LYS A 358 -32.57 -9.26 1.62
N ASN A 359 -31.29 -9.14 1.97
CA ASN A 359 -30.82 -8.49 3.19
C ASN A 359 -29.54 -7.63 3.01
N GLY A 360 -28.88 -7.67 1.84
CA GLY A 360 -27.64 -6.95 1.58
C GLY A 360 -26.39 -7.57 2.22
N GLN A 361 -26.45 -8.82 2.68
CA GLN A 361 -25.29 -9.51 3.24
C GLN A 361 -24.28 -9.87 2.16
N ILE A 362 -23.01 -9.55 2.38
CA ILE A 362 -21.93 -9.91 1.45
C ILE A 362 -21.48 -11.34 1.73
N LEU A 363 -21.60 -12.22 0.75
CA LEU A 363 -21.26 -13.64 0.85
C LEU A 363 -19.80 -13.90 0.45
N ALA A 364 -19.30 -13.17 -0.55
CA ALA A 364 -17.90 -13.12 -0.95
C ALA A 364 -17.61 -11.76 -1.57
N MET A 365 -16.41 -11.23 -1.36
CA MET A 365 -15.93 -9.99 -1.94
C MET A 365 -14.42 -10.13 -2.14
N ALA A 366 -14.03 -10.73 -3.27
CA ALA A 366 -12.66 -11.08 -3.59
C ALA A 366 -12.05 -10.04 -4.54
N SER A 367 -10.79 -9.65 -4.28
CA SER A 367 -9.99 -8.78 -5.14
C SER A 367 -8.69 -9.47 -5.58
N SER A 368 -8.23 -9.22 -6.80
CA SER A 368 -6.87 -9.54 -7.29
C SER A 368 -6.15 -8.24 -7.64
N PRO A 369 -4.86 -8.07 -7.29
CA PRO A 369 -3.99 -9.01 -6.57
C PRO A 369 -4.27 -9.09 -5.06
N ARG A 370 -3.78 -10.14 -4.41
CA ARG A 370 -3.89 -10.36 -2.95
C ARG A 370 -2.64 -9.90 -2.19
N TYR A 371 -2.73 -9.83 -0.86
CA TYR A 371 -1.61 -9.56 0.05
C TYR A 371 -1.80 -10.35 1.36
N ASP A 372 -0.78 -10.42 2.23
CA ASP A 372 -0.86 -11.13 3.52
C ASP A 372 -0.88 -10.16 4.71
N ASN A 373 -1.87 -10.31 5.60
CA ASN A 373 -1.98 -9.51 6.82
C ASN A 373 -0.93 -9.87 7.88
N ASN A 374 -0.40 -11.11 7.86
CA ASN A 374 0.59 -11.56 8.85
C ASN A 374 1.94 -10.84 8.67
N ASP A 375 2.28 -10.40 7.46
CA ASP A 375 3.53 -9.67 7.17
C ASP A 375 3.62 -8.35 7.97
N PHE A 376 2.50 -7.66 8.13
CA PHE A 376 2.43 -6.40 8.91
C PHE A 376 2.62 -6.63 10.42
N ILE A 377 2.24 -7.80 10.93
CA ILE A 377 2.39 -8.16 12.34
C ILE A 377 3.82 -8.63 12.61
N ASN A 378 4.37 -9.45 11.72
CA ASN A 378 5.68 -10.08 11.89
C ASN A 378 6.87 -9.12 11.64
N MET A 379 6.62 -7.91 11.11
CA MET A 379 7.66 -6.96 10.70
C MET A 379 8.74 -6.68 11.78
N LYS A 380 8.36 -6.63 13.06
CA LYS A 380 9.31 -6.40 14.16
C LYS A 380 9.83 -7.68 14.82
N ASP A 381 9.07 -8.76 14.71
CA ASP A 381 9.23 -9.95 15.56
C ASP A 381 9.92 -11.12 14.83
N SER A 382 10.02 -11.06 13.50
CA SER A 382 10.62 -12.11 12.68
C SER A 382 12.15 -12.13 12.78
N PRO A 383 12.80 -13.31 12.83
CA PRO A 383 14.25 -13.42 12.64
C PRO A 383 14.71 -12.93 11.25
N ASN A 384 13.83 -12.95 10.24
CA ASN A 384 14.06 -12.40 8.89
C ASN A 384 13.35 -11.05 8.71
N GLN A 385 13.76 -10.02 9.45
CA GLN A 385 13.11 -8.70 9.40
C GLN A 385 13.15 -8.05 7.99
N GLU A 386 14.22 -8.26 7.23
CA GLU A 386 14.37 -7.69 5.88
C GLU A 386 13.37 -8.25 4.88
N GLU A 387 13.13 -9.56 4.90
CA GLU A 387 12.19 -10.22 4.00
C GLU A 387 10.74 -9.80 4.28
N CYS A 388 10.37 -9.72 5.57
CA CYS A 388 9.08 -9.19 6.00
C CYS A 388 8.92 -7.71 5.60
N ARG A 389 9.97 -6.90 5.79
CA ARG A 389 9.98 -5.49 5.37
C ARG A 389 9.78 -5.37 3.86
N SER A 390 10.51 -6.13 3.06
CA SER A 390 10.40 -6.10 1.60
C SER A 390 9.00 -6.50 1.13
N SER A 391 8.39 -7.52 1.76
CA SER A 391 7.00 -7.91 1.48
C SER A 391 6.01 -6.78 1.82
N VAL A 392 6.17 -6.12 2.97
CA VAL A 392 5.35 -4.96 3.34
C VAL A 392 5.52 -3.79 2.36
N LEU A 393 6.74 -3.50 1.92
CA LEU A 393 7.01 -2.47 0.91
C LEU A 393 6.35 -2.82 -0.44
N ARG A 394 6.39 -4.09 -0.85
CA ARG A 394 5.64 -4.59 -2.03
C ARG A 394 4.14 -4.32 -1.89
N TRP A 395 3.55 -4.59 -0.73
CA TRP A 395 2.11 -4.35 -0.50
C TRP A 395 1.75 -2.86 -0.52
N LEU A 396 2.66 -2.01 -0.06
CA LEU A 396 2.49 -0.55 -0.06
C LEU A 396 2.74 0.10 -1.43
N GLU A 397 3.43 -0.60 -2.33
CA GLU A 397 3.75 -0.13 -3.70
C GLU A 397 4.44 1.24 -3.71
N ASN A 398 5.34 1.49 -2.74
CA ASN A 398 6.02 2.77 -2.61
C ASN A 398 7.26 2.89 -3.53
N LEU A 399 7.77 4.11 -3.68
CA LEU A 399 8.98 4.37 -4.48
C LEU A 399 10.21 3.59 -4.01
N GLU A 400 10.29 3.26 -2.72
CA GLU A 400 11.37 2.43 -2.17
C GLU A 400 11.33 1.00 -2.76
N TYR A 401 10.16 0.37 -2.80
CA TYR A 401 9.98 -0.93 -3.45
C TYR A 401 10.29 -0.88 -4.96
N ILE A 402 9.79 0.15 -5.66
CA ILE A 402 10.06 0.33 -7.10
C ILE A 402 11.56 0.45 -7.35
N GLY A 403 12.28 1.18 -6.49
CA GLY A 403 13.74 1.27 -6.54
C GLY A 403 14.43 -0.06 -6.25
N GLU A 404 13.97 -0.83 -5.25
CA GLU A 404 14.52 -2.16 -4.97
C GLU A 404 14.35 -3.15 -6.15
N VAL A 405 13.23 -3.03 -6.89
CA VAL A 405 13.01 -3.83 -8.10
C VAL A 405 13.94 -3.39 -9.24
N PHE A 406 14.04 -2.08 -9.49
CA PHE A 406 14.93 -1.54 -10.52
C PHE A 406 16.41 -1.88 -10.28
N ASP A 407 16.87 -1.75 -9.03
CA ASP A 407 18.23 -2.06 -8.60
C ASP A 407 18.51 -3.58 -8.48
N ARG A 408 17.57 -4.44 -8.91
CA ARG A 408 17.64 -5.92 -8.85
C ARG A 408 17.84 -6.49 -7.44
N ARG A 409 17.51 -5.73 -6.40
CA ARG A 409 17.58 -6.19 -5.01
C ARG A 409 16.46 -7.17 -4.68
N VAL A 410 15.32 -7.00 -5.33
CA VAL A 410 14.12 -7.84 -5.16
C VAL A 410 13.51 -8.08 -6.55
N PRO A 411 13.10 -9.31 -6.89
CA PRO A 411 12.42 -9.55 -8.16
C PRO A 411 11.01 -8.95 -8.16
N LEU A 412 10.52 -8.60 -9.35
CA LEU A 412 9.10 -8.27 -9.50
C LEU A 412 8.27 -9.56 -9.41
N ARG A 413 7.33 -9.63 -8.47
CA ARG A 413 6.55 -10.85 -8.20
C ARG A 413 5.09 -10.68 -8.61
N ARG A 414 4.49 -11.73 -9.19
CA ARG A 414 3.03 -11.86 -9.34
C ARG A 414 2.57 -13.25 -8.92
N GLU A 415 1.37 -13.35 -8.40
CA GLU A 415 0.83 -14.63 -7.93
C GLU A 415 0.20 -15.43 -9.09
N ARG A 416 0.46 -16.74 -9.16
CA ARG A 416 -0.13 -17.68 -10.12
C ARG A 416 -0.65 -18.92 -9.39
N LEU A 417 -1.70 -19.56 -9.90
CA LEU A 417 -2.34 -20.72 -9.24
C LEU A 417 -2.10 -22.03 -9.99
N ASP A 418 -1.04 -22.81 -9.79
CA ASP A 418 -0.73 -24.04 -10.58
C ASP A 418 -1.98 -24.91 -10.86
N PRO A 419 -2.39 -25.15 -12.13
CA PRO A 419 -3.67 -25.79 -12.40
C PRO A 419 -3.64 -27.28 -12.08
N LEU A 420 -2.45 -27.89 -11.97
CA LEU A 420 -2.30 -29.31 -11.64
C LEU A 420 -2.30 -29.54 -10.14
N SER A 421 -1.57 -28.70 -9.39
CA SER A 421 -1.47 -28.84 -7.92
C SER A 421 -2.53 -28.06 -7.15
N GLY A 422 -3.20 -27.09 -7.77
CA GLY A 422 -4.14 -26.17 -7.11
C GLY A 422 -3.45 -25.23 -6.11
N LYS A 423 -2.12 -25.12 -6.14
CA LYS A 423 -1.35 -24.30 -5.21
C LYS A 423 -0.92 -22.98 -5.84
N TYR A 424 -0.95 -21.93 -5.03
CA TYR A 424 -0.42 -20.64 -5.41
C TYR A 424 1.12 -20.65 -5.35
N PHE A 425 1.75 -20.01 -6.32
CA PHE A 425 3.18 -19.71 -6.34
C PHE A 425 3.40 -18.28 -6.84
N ASP A 426 4.48 -17.64 -6.39
CA ASP A 426 4.88 -16.33 -6.90
C ASP A 426 5.76 -16.56 -8.15
N GLU A 427 5.31 -16.06 -9.31
CA GLU A 427 6.11 -15.95 -10.53
C GLU A 427 7.00 -14.72 -10.42
N GLU A 428 8.30 -14.93 -10.53
CA GLU A 428 9.32 -13.89 -10.38
C GLU A 428 9.85 -13.45 -11.74
N LEU A 429 10.01 -12.14 -11.92
CA LEU A 429 10.67 -11.53 -13.07
C LEU A 429 11.91 -10.80 -12.57
N SER A 430 13.09 -11.28 -12.98
CA SER A 430 14.34 -10.57 -12.78
C SER A 430 14.36 -9.33 -13.68
N PHE A 431 14.67 -8.18 -13.09
CA PHE A 431 14.47 -6.90 -13.74
C PHE A 431 15.73 -6.47 -14.51
N SER A 432 15.80 -6.77 -15.80
CA SER A 432 16.84 -6.24 -16.70
C SER A 432 16.45 -4.89 -17.30
N TYR A 433 17.42 -4.13 -17.81
CA TYR A 433 17.09 -2.89 -18.51
C TYR A 433 16.26 -3.14 -19.77
N ARG A 434 16.46 -4.29 -20.42
CA ARG A 434 15.59 -4.75 -21.50
C ARG A 434 14.17 -5.01 -21.00
N ALA A 435 14.00 -5.66 -19.85
CA ALA A 435 12.69 -5.87 -19.26
C ALA A 435 12.00 -4.54 -18.92
N PHE A 436 12.75 -3.56 -18.39
CA PHE A 436 12.25 -2.19 -18.21
C PHE A 436 11.71 -1.60 -19.51
N LEU A 437 12.47 -1.67 -20.61
CA LEU A 437 12.02 -1.20 -21.92
C LEU A 437 10.77 -1.95 -22.40
N ASP A 438 10.64 -3.25 -22.11
CA ASP A 438 9.47 -4.08 -22.42
C ASP A 438 8.21 -3.72 -21.61
N PHE A 439 8.33 -2.93 -20.54
CA PHE A 439 7.20 -2.34 -19.82
C PHE A 439 6.74 -1.01 -20.42
N ILE A 440 7.68 -0.19 -20.88
CA ILE A 440 7.40 1.20 -21.28
C ILE A 440 7.24 1.39 -22.79
N LEU A 441 7.80 0.50 -23.61
CA LEU A 441 7.83 0.61 -25.07
C LEU A 441 7.49 -0.71 -25.79
N PRO A 442 6.67 -0.68 -26.84
CA PRO A 442 6.41 -1.84 -27.69
C PRO A 442 7.62 -2.22 -28.55
N ASP A 443 7.65 -3.46 -29.04
CA ASP A 443 8.73 -3.95 -29.93
C ASP A 443 8.81 -3.19 -31.26
N THR A 444 7.71 -2.58 -31.70
CA THR A 444 7.68 -1.74 -32.91
C THR A 444 8.23 -0.33 -32.68
N SER A 445 8.55 0.07 -31.44
CA SER A 445 8.98 1.44 -31.15
C SER A 445 10.37 1.71 -31.75
N LYS A 446 10.48 2.77 -32.54
CA LYS A 446 11.77 3.20 -33.13
C LYS A 446 12.78 3.62 -32.08
N VAL A 447 12.32 4.21 -30.98
CA VAL A 447 13.18 4.61 -29.84
C VAL A 447 13.84 3.38 -29.23
N LYS A 448 13.07 2.31 -28.99
CA LYS A 448 13.57 1.04 -28.46
C LYS A 448 14.59 0.39 -29.40
N GLN A 449 14.28 0.35 -30.71
CA GLN A 449 15.19 -0.19 -31.73
C GLN A 449 16.50 0.61 -31.79
N MET A 450 16.42 1.94 -31.84
CA MET A 450 17.61 2.81 -31.83
C MET A 450 18.45 2.62 -30.57
N LEU A 451 17.83 2.48 -29.39
CA LEU A 451 18.54 2.25 -28.13
C LEU A 451 19.26 0.89 -28.12
N CYS A 452 18.64 -0.15 -28.67
CA CYS A 452 19.24 -1.47 -28.78
C CYS A 452 20.38 -1.54 -29.82
N GLU A 453 20.25 -0.81 -30.94
CA GLU A 453 21.20 -0.90 -32.06
C GLU A 453 22.37 0.10 -31.95
N LYS A 454 22.08 1.33 -31.51
CA LYS A 454 23.03 2.46 -31.52
C LYS A 454 23.35 3.01 -30.13
N GLY A 455 22.61 2.61 -29.10
CA GLY A 455 22.82 3.11 -27.74
C GLY A 455 24.14 2.62 -27.14
N SER A 456 25.14 3.50 -27.08
CA SER A 456 26.42 3.26 -26.39
C SER A 456 26.71 4.29 -25.30
N VAL A 457 27.58 3.94 -24.36
CA VAL A 457 28.01 4.86 -23.28
C VAL A 457 28.66 6.12 -23.87
N GLY A 458 29.52 5.96 -24.89
CA GLY A 458 30.16 7.08 -25.56
C GLY A 458 29.18 8.00 -26.28
N LEU A 459 28.17 7.43 -26.95
CA LEU A 459 27.11 8.21 -27.59
C LEU A 459 26.29 8.99 -26.56
N SER A 460 25.97 8.38 -25.41
CA SER A 460 25.23 9.03 -24.33
C SER A 460 25.93 10.29 -23.83
N ILE A 461 27.22 10.19 -23.50
CA ILE A 461 28.01 11.33 -23.01
C ILE A 461 28.15 12.41 -24.09
N TYR A 462 28.43 12.00 -25.33
CA TYR A 462 28.51 12.93 -26.46
C TYR A 462 27.22 13.72 -26.66
N LEU A 463 26.07 13.05 -26.63
CA LEU A 463 24.76 13.69 -26.81
C LEU A 463 24.43 14.62 -25.64
N GLN A 464 24.63 14.19 -24.40
CA GLN A 464 24.38 15.04 -23.22
C GLN A 464 25.20 16.33 -23.28
N GLY A 465 26.52 16.25 -23.51
CA GLY A 465 27.37 17.44 -23.62
C GLY A 465 27.04 18.33 -24.84
N THR A 466 26.60 17.74 -25.96
CA THR A 466 26.16 18.51 -27.13
C THR A 466 24.86 19.29 -26.84
N ILE A 467 23.94 18.70 -26.07
CA ILE A 467 22.68 19.33 -25.71
C ILE A 467 22.86 20.39 -24.62
N GLU A 468 23.75 20.19 -23.66
CA GLU A 468 24.11 21.22 -22.68
C GLU A 468 24.64 22.48 -23.37
N GLN A 469 25.58 22.34 -24.31
CA GLN A 469 26.07 23.46 -25.13
C GLN A 469 24.95 24.14 -25.92
N LEU A 470 24.00 23.36 -26.44
CA LEU A 470 22.84 23.88 -27.16
C LEU A 470 21.92 24.68 -26.23
N LEU A 471 21.64 24.17 -25.04
CA LEU A 471 20.79 24.86 -24.05
C LEU A 471 21.44 26.15 -23.54
N GLU A 472 22.75 26.14 -23.29
CA GLU A 472 23.51 27.34 -22.94
C GLU A 472 23.43 28.41 -24.04
N MET A 473 23.59 28.00 -25.31
CA MET A 473 23.49 28.91 -26.46
C MET A 473 22.11 29.57 -26.57
N PHE A 474 21.04 28.84 -26.29
CA PHE A 474 19.66 29.35 -26.30
C PHE A 474 19.23 30.02 -24.98
N GLU A 475 20.13 30.10 -23.97
CA GLU A 475 19.85 30.60 -22.61
C GLU A 475 18.60 29.93 -21.99
N CYS A 476 18.49 28.62 -22.15
CA CYS A 476 17.34 27.81 -21.75
C CYS A 476 17.65 26.93 -20.54
N GLU A 477 16.63 26.72 -19.69
CA GLU A 477 16.67 25.67 -18.68
C GLU A 477 16.44 24.30 -19.34
N GLU A 478 16.87 23.21 -18.68
CA GLU A 478 16.74 21.85 -19.22
C GLU A 478 15.30 21.48 -19.61
N LYS A 479 14.30 21.96 -18.85
CA LYS A 479 12.88 21.73 -19.13
C LYS A 479 12.36 22.40 -20.40
N GLU A 480 13.10 23.35 -20.96
CA GLU A 480 12.75 24.04 -22.20
C GLU A 480 13.39 23.37 -23.44
N CYS A 481 14.06 22.23 -23.26
CA CYS A 481 14.70 21.48 -24.35
C CYS A 481 13.71 21.12 -25.47
N GLY A 482 12.45 20.80 -25.12
CA GLY A 482 11.37 20.57 -26.09
C GLY A 482 11.20 21.69 -27.11
N LEU A 483 11.26 22.94 -26.64
CA LEU A 483 11.14 24.13 -27.49
C LEU A 483 12.35 24.31 -28.40
N VAL A 484 13.54 24.04 -27.87
CA VAL A 484 14.79 24.12 -28.64
C VAL A 484 14.80 23.08 -29.76
N PHE A 485 14.32 21.86 -29.51
CA PHE A 485 14.17 20.84 -30.54
C PHE A 485 13.13 21.19 -31.60
N ASP A 486 12.00 21.82 -31.21
CA ASP A 486 10.99 22.29 -32.16
C ASP A 486 11.52 23.41 -33.07
N VAL A 487 12.47 24.21 -32.59
CA VAL A 487 13.19 25.20 -33.39
C VAL A 487 14.25 24.57 -34.30
N LEU A 488 15.05 23.64 -33.77
CA LEU A 488 16.16 23.00 -34.49
C LEU A 488 15.67 22.05 -35.59
N PHE A 489 14.56 21.36 -35.33
CA PHE A 489 13.93 20.39 -36.22
C PHE A 489 12.48 20.81 -36.49
N PRO A 490 12.26 21.83 -37.33
CA PRO A 490 10.94 22.37 -37.58
C PRO A 490 10.13 21.44 -38.50
N LYS A 491 8.82 21.67 -38.50
CA LYS A 491 7.87 20.92 -39.34
C LYS A 491 8.15 21.03 -40.84
N GLU A 492 8.76 22.13 -41.27
CA GLU A 492 9.12 22.43 -42.66
C GLU A 492 10.10 21.41 -43.24
N ASP A 493 10.92 20.80 -42.39
CA ASP A 493 11.91 19.79 -42.75
C ASP A 493 11.37 18.35 -42.65
N GLY A 494 10.05 18.20 -42.48
CA GLY A 494 9.39 16.90 -42.35
C GLY A 494 9.42 16.31 -40.93
N HIS A 495 9.86 17.08 -39.93
CA HIS A 495 9.83 16.67 -38.53
C HIS A 495 8.47 16.90 -37.86
N GLU A 496 8.16 16.11 -36.84
CA GLU A 496 6.95 16.30 -36.03
C GLU A 496 7.29 17.02 -34.72
N ILE A 497 6.77 18.25 -34.58
CA ILE A 497 6.96 19.11 -33.41
C ILE A 497 6.16 18.63 -32.19
N ILE A 498 6.63 18.98 -30.99
CA ILE A 498 5.96 18.68 -29.71
C ILE A 498 4.79 19.65 -29.50
N GLY A 499 5.01 20.94 -29.80
CA GLY A 499 3.96 21.97 -29.75
C GLY A 499 3.65 22.49 -28.35
N GLU A 500 4.67 22.73 -27.53
CA GLU A 500 4.49 23.30 -26.18
C GLU A 500 4.06 24.78 -26.22
N VAL A 501 3.14 25.15 -25.32
CA VAL A 501 2.59 26.52 -25.25
C VAL A 501 3.64 27.48 -24.66
N THR A 502 4.18 28.36 -25.50
CA THR A 502 5.22 29.34 -25.11
C THR A 502 4.73 30.78 -25.14
N SER A 503 5.40 31.65 -24.36
CA SER A 503 5.14 33.09 -24.41
C SER A 503 5.65 33.72 -25.71
N LEU A 504 4.94 34.74 -26.20
CA LEU A 504 5.34 35.51 -27.39
C LEU A 504 6.72 36.19 -27.23
N LYS A 505 7.14 36.50 -26.00
CA LYS A 505 8.46 37.05 -25.70
C LYS A 505 9.56 36.02 -25.98
N ARG A 506 9.37 34.78 -25.52
CA ARG A 506 10.34 33.69 -25.72
C ARG A 506 10.44 33.28 -27.19
N GLN A 507 9.31 33.24 -27.90
CA GLN A 507 9.31 32.98 -29.35
C GLN A 507 10.07 34.07 -30.15
N LYS A 508 9.97 35.34 -29.75
CA LYS A 508 10.76 36.42 -30.37
C LYS A 508 12.25 36.30 -30.05
N GLN A 509 12.60 35.90 -28.84
CA GLN A 509 13.99 35.66 -28.44
C GLN A 509 14.63 34.53 -29.25
N PHE A 510 13.95 33.39 -29.41
CA PHE A 510 14.46 32.29 -30.25
C PHE A 510 14.63 32.67 -31.71
N LYS A 511 13.70 33.44 -32.28
CA LYS A 511 13.84 33.98 -33.63
C LYS A 511 15.03 34.94 -33.77
N ALA A 512 15.33 35.73 -32.74
CA ALA A 512 16.48 36.62 -32.74
C ALA A 512 17.80 35.84 -32.67
N ILE A 513 17.89 34.85 -31.77
CA ILE A 513 19.07 33.98 -31.62
C ILE A 513 19.34 33.19 -32.91
N LEU A 514 18.31 32.65 -33.55
CA LEU A 514 18.42 31.96 -34.85
C LEU A 514 19.00 32.86 -35.95
N ALA A 515 18.59 34.12 -35.99
CA ALA A 515 19.07 35.07 -36.99
C ALA A 515 20.50 35.56 -36.71
N GLU A 516 20.92 35.57 -35.44
CA GLU A 516 22.27 36.00 -35.03
C GLU A 516 23.31 34.87 -35.12
N ARG A 517 22.89 33.61 -34.91
CA ARG A 517 23.78 32.43 -34.81
C ARG A 517 23.42 31.29 -35.76
N GLU A 518 23.03 31.62 -36.99
CA GLU A 518 22.54 30.66 -37.98
C GLU A 518 23.58 29.56 -38.31
N GLU A 519 24.86 29.92 -38.46
CA GLU A 519 25.94 28.97 -38.78
C GLU A 519 26.17 27.94 -37.66
N GLU A 520 26.16 28.38 -36.39
CA GLU A 520 26.33 27.51 -35.22
C GLU A 520 25.16 26.52 -35.08
N VAL A 521 23.93 27.02 -35.24
CA VAL A 521 22.70 26.20 -35.19
C VAL A 521 22.70 25.16 -36.31
N GLN A 522 23.11 25.54 -37.53
CA GLN A 522 23.22 24.62 -38.66
C GLN A 522 24.25 23.51 -38.38
N ALA A 523 25.39 23.83 -37.76
CA ALA A 523 26.38 22.84 -37.37
C ALA A 523 25.86 21.87 -36.29
N PHE A 524 25.04 22.32 -35.33
CA PHE A 524 24.35 21.43 -34.39
C PHE A 524 23.32 20.55 -35.09
N ARG A 525 22.58 21.11 -36.03
CA ARG A 525 21.56 20.40 -36.81
C ARG A 525 22.14 19.27 -37.66
N GLU A 526 23.31 19.47 -38.28
CA GLU A 526 24.00 18.43 -39.05
C GLU A 526 24.53 17.31 -38.14
N ARG A 527 25.17 17.68 -37.01
CA ARG A 527 25.66 16.73 -36.01
C ARG A 527 24.54 15.85 -35.47
N LEU A 528 23.49 16.47 -34.91
CA LEU A 528 22.35 15.76 -34.31
C LEU A 528 21.46 15.08 -35.35
N GLY A 529 21.32 15.67 -36.54
CA GLY A 529 20.53 15.10 -37.63
C GLY A 529 21.05 13.76 -38.13
N SER A 530 22.37 13.56 -38.15
CA SER A 530 22.97 12.27 -38.51
C SER A 530 22.62 11.15 -37.51
N ILE A 531 22.53 11.49 -36.22
CA ILE A 531 22.24 10.55 -35.13
C ILE A 531 20.74 10.24 -35.09
N PHE A 532 19.90 11.28 -35.22
CA PHE A 532 18.44 11.18 -35.17
C PHE A 532 17.77 10.86 -36.51
N ALA A 533 18.52 10.42 -37.52
CA ALA A 533 18.00 10.19 -38.87
C ALA A 533 16.77 9.27 -38.92
N ASP A 534 16.71 8.28 -38.02
CA ASP A 534 15.59 7.31 -37.95
C ASP A 534 14.38 7.82 -37.13
N LEU A 535 14.55 8.92 -36.38
CA LEU A 535 13.52 9.52 -35.50
C LEU A 535 12.95 10.79 -36.14
N SER A 536 11.75 10.69 -36.70
CA SER A 536 11.07 11.82 -37.34
C SER A 536 10.49 12.82 -36.32
N ALA A 537 10.03 12.34 -35.15
CA ALA A 537 9.36 13.16 -34.14
C ALA A 537 10.32 13.68 -33.06
N ASN A 538 10.17 14.96 -32.69
CA ASN A 538 11.01 15.61 -31.69
C ASN A 538 10.80 15.01 -30.28
N TYR A 539 9.58 14.61 -29.94
CA TYR A 539 9.29 13.88 -28.70
C TYR A 539 10.12 12.58 -28.58
N ASP A 540 10.22 11.81 -29.67
CA ASP A 540 10.95 10.53 -29.66
C ASP A 540 12.47 10.75 -29.51
N LYS A 541 13.00 11.84 -30.09
CA LYS A 541 14.41 12.24 -29.92
C LYS A 541 14.72 12.59 -28.46
N ILE A 542 13.83 13.34 -27.80
CA ILE A 542 14.00 13.72 -26.38
C ILE A 542 13.81 12.49 -25.48
N LEU A 543 12.84 11.63 -25.75
CA LEU A 543 12.68 10.37 -25.01
C LEU A 543 13.92 9.48 -25.12
N PHE A 544 14.52 9.37 -26.31
CA PHE A 544 15.78 8.67 -26.48
C PHE A 544 16.91 9.29 -25.64
N LEU A 545 17.03 10.62 -25.65
CA LEU A 545 18.03 11.36 -24.88
C LEU A 545 17.84 11.17 -23.37
N ASP A 546 16.62 11.33 -22.86
CA ASP A 546 16.32 11.15 -21.44
C ASP A 546 16.55 9.70 -20.99
N LEU A 547 16.24 8.68 -21.81
CA LEU A 547 16.58 7.29 -21.51
C LEU A 547 18.10 7.07 -21.42
N LEU A 548 18.88 7.65 -22.34
CA LEU A 548 20.35 7.61 -22.28
C LEU A 548 20.89 8.34 -21.03
N ARG A 549 20.28 9.48 -20.68
CA ARG A 549 20.59 10.26 -19.48
C ARG A 549 20.29 9.46 -18.21
N THR A 550 19.18 8.74 -18.12
CA THR A 550 18.91 7.87 -16.95
C THR A 550 19.93 6.75 -16.79
N ALA A 551 20.53 6.29 -17.88
CA ALA A 551 21.52 5.21 -17.83
C ALA A 551 22.92 5.69 -17.46
N VAL A 552 23.40 6.81 -18.04
CA VAL A 552 24.80 7.26 -17.89
C VAL A 552 24.86 8.69 -17.35
N ASP A 553 25.70 8.88 -16.34
CA ASP A 553 26.07 10.20 -15.81
C ASP A 553 27.45 10.63 -16.31
N PRO A 554 27.57 11.69 -17.14
CA PRO A 554 28.86 12.19 -17.60
C PRO A 554 29.82 12.55 -16.47
N GLU A 555 29.32 13.03 -15.32
CA GLU A 555 30.17 13.46 -14.20
C GLU A 555 30.85 12.28 -13.47
N LYS A 556 30.27 11.09 -13.53
CA LYS A 556 30.82 9.88 -12.88
C LYS A 556 31.75 9.06 -13.78
N VAL A 557 31.85 9.39 -15.07
CA VAL A 557 32.69 8.65 -16.03
C VAL A 557 34.00 9.41 -16.28
N SER A 558 35.13 8.82 -15.88
CA SER A 558 36.46 9.38 -16.13
C SER A 558 36.81 9.32 -17.62
N ILE A 559 37.74 10.18 -18.06
CA ILE A 559 38.21 10.20 -19.45
C ILE A 559 38.95 8.89 -19.81
N SER A 560 39.68 8.31 -18.85
CA SER A 560 40.33 6.99 -18.98
C SER A 560 39.30 5.90 -19.23
N LEU A 561 38.29 5.81 -18.37
CA LEU A 561 37.23 4.81 -18.48
C LEU A 561 36.46 4.98 -19.79
N LEU A 562 36.13 6.21 -20.19
CA LEU A 562 35.41 6.48 -21.44
C LEU A 562 36.13 5.94 -22.68
N ALA A 563 37.46 6.03 -22.73
CA ALA A 563 38.25 5.48 -23.83
C ALA A 563 38.10 3.95 -23.94
N GLU A 564 37.84 3.27 -22.82
CA GLU A 564 37.72 1.82 -22.75
C GLU A 564 36.28 1.34 -22.92
N ILE A 565 35.30 1.98 -22.26
CA ILE A 565 33.89 1.55 -22.25
C ILE A 565 33.02 2.30 -23.26
N GLY A 566 33.55 3.27 -24.01
CA GLY A 566 32.74 4.09 -24.92
C GLY A 566 31.97 3.32 -26.00
N HIS A 567 32.45 2.12 -26.36
CA HIS A 567 31.80 1.21 -27.30
C HIS A 567 30.78 0.25 -26.64
N MET A 568 30.75 0.19 -25.31
CA MET A 568 29.83 -0.67 -24.56
C MET A 568 28.39 -0.22 -24.79
N SER A 569 27.49 -1.18 -25.01
CA SER A 569 26.07 -0.89 -25.10
C SER A 569 25.55 -0.35 -23.77
N VAL A 570 24.61 0.59 -23.84
CA VAL A 570 23.92 1.09 -22.64
C VAL A 570 23.14 -0.02 -21.94
N LEU A 571 22.61 -1.00 -22.67
CA LEU A 571 21.87 -2.12 -22.07
C LEU A 571 22.81 -2.97 -21.18
N ASP A 572 23.99 -3.31 -21.71
CA ASP A 572 24.98 -4.09 -20.96
C ASP A 572 25.51 -3.29 -19.76
N PHE A 573 25.74 -1.98 -19.93
CA PHE A 573 26.19 -1.10 -18.85
C PHE A 573 25.19 -1.08 -17.68
N VAL A 574 23.90 -0.89 -17.95
CA VAL A 574 22.86 -0.89 -16.91
C VAL A 574 22.64 -2.29 -16.31
N ASP A 575 22.79 -3.35 -17.11
CA ASP A 575 22.69 -4.72 -16.60
C ASP A 575 23.88 -5.07 -15.67
N TYR A 576 25.12 -4.65 -15.99
CA TYR A 576 26.26 -4.75 -15.08
C TYR A 576 26.04 -3.96 -13.80
N GLN A 577 25.51 -2.73 -13.91
CA GLN A 577 25.14 -1.90 -12.77
C GLN A 577 24.16 -2.61 -11.82
N GLY A 578 23.06 -3.15 -12.35
CA GLY A 578 22.05 -3.83 -11.52
C GLY A 578 22.63 -5.06 -10.81
N HIS A 579 23.41 -5.89 -11.51
CA HIS A 579 24.09 -7.04 -10.91
C HIS A 579 25.10 -6.62 -9.84
N PHE A 580 25.85 -5.53 -10.07
CA PHE A 580 26.80 -5.00 -9.11
C PHE A 580 26.11 -4.47 -7.85
N ILE A 581 25.04 -3.69 -7.98
CA ILE A 581 24.32 -3.12 -6.83
C ILE A 581 23.73 -4.24 -5.95
N ALA A 582 23.12 -5.25 -6.58
CA ALA A 582 22.57 -6.39 -5.86
C ALA A 582 23.66 -7.22 -5.15
N LEU A 583 24.79 -7.47 -5.83
CA LEU A 583 25.95 -8.14 -5.24
C LEU A 583 26.54 -7.31 -4.08
N ARG A 584 26.72 -6.00 -4.27
CA ARG A 584 27.30 -5.07 -3.29
C ARG A 584 26.49 -5.02 -2.00
N LYS A 585 25.16 -4.98 -2.08
CA LYS A 585 24.27 -5.03 -0.89
C LYS A 585 24.44 -6.34 -0.12
N SER A 586 24.41 -7.47 -0.83
CA SER A 586 24.53 -8.80 -0.23
C SER A 586 25.92 -9.03 0.37
N PHE A 587 26.95 -8.60 -0.36
CA PHE A 587 28.35 -8.70 0.05
C PHE A 587 28.67 -7.77 1.23
N ALA A 588 28.03 -6.60 1.31
CA ALA A 588 28.16 -5.72 2.46
C ALA A 588 27.74 -6.49 3.71
N LYS A 589 26.52 -7.02 3.75
CA LYS A 589 26.01 -7.78 4.90
C LYS A 589 26.94 -8.91 5.34
N LEU A 590 27.60 -9.57 4.40
CA LEU A 590 28.59 -10.60 4.68
C LEU A 590 29.86 -10.05 5.34
N MET A 591 30.32 -8.87 4.91
CA MET A 591 31.49 -8.17 5.46
C MET A 591 31.20 -7.45 6.79
N GLU A 592 29.94 -7.32 7.22
CA GLU A 592 29.59 -6.64 8.48
C GLU A 592 30.25 -7.33 9.69
N ASN A 593 30.26 -8.66 9.72
CA ASN A 593 30.90 -9.42 10.81
C ASN A 593 32.42 -9.20 10.83
N ALA A 594 33.07 -9.26 9.66
CA ALA A 594 34.50 -8.99 9.55
C ALA A 594 34.85 -7.57 10.02
N PHE A 595 34.04 -6.58 9.65
CA PHE A 595 34.22 -5.20 10.11
C PHE A 595 34.07 -5.06 11.62
N ILE A 596 33.10 -5.77 12.20
CA ILE A 596 32.90 -5.79 13.66
C ILE A 596 34.14 -6.35 14.35
N ASP A 597 34.68 -7.46 13.86
CA ASP A 597 35.80 -8.17 14.48
C ASP A 597 37.12 -7.39 14.38
N HIS A 598 37.43 -6.80 13.23
CA HIS A 598 38.73 -6.17 12.98
C HIS A 598 38.78 -4.68 13.36
N ASP A 599 37.80 -3.87 12.90
CA ASP A 599 37.85 -2.41 13.05
C ASP A 599 37.02 -1.91 14.23
N PHE A 600 35.74 -2.30 14.31
CA PHE A 600 34.85 -1.71 15.31
C PHE A 600 35.21 -2.14 16.73
N THR A 601 35.62 -3.40 16.93
CA THR A 601 36.06 -3.91 18.24
C THR A 601 37.29 -3.16 18.72
N ALA A 602 38.29 -2.95 17.85
CA ALA A 602 39.49 -2.17 18.17
C ALA A 602 39.15 -0.70 18.47
N TRP A 603 38.36 -0.05 17.63
CA TRP A 603 37.91 1.33 17.83
C TRP A 603 37.17 1.50 19.16
N ARG A 604 36.30 0.53 19.48
CA ARG A 604 35.52 0.53 20.71
C ARG A 604 36.43 0.43 21.93
N GLU A 605 37.46 -0.41 21.92
CA GLU A 605 38.39 -0.51 23.05
C GLU A 605 39.14 0.80 23.30
N GLU A 606 39.54 1.51 22.23
CA GLU A 606 40.33 2.74 22.33
C GLU A 606 39.48 3.99 22.65
N HIS A 607 38.35 4.17 21.97
CA HIS A 607 37.63 5.46 21.92
C HIS A 607 36.32 5.50 22.71
N PHE A 608 35.79 4.36 23.15
CA PHE A 608 34.44 4.28 23.76
C PHE A 608 34.24 5.27 24.93
N THR A 609 35.21 5.37 25.84
CA THR A 609 35.07 6.22 27.04
C THR A 609 34.96 7.71 26.68
N GLN A 610 35.73 8.17 25.69
CA GLN A 610 35.71 9.56 25.24
C GLN A 610 34.44 9.86 24.42
N PHE A 611 34.05 8.93 23.54
CA PHE A 611 32.84 9.04 22.72
C PHE A 611 31.57 9.21 23.56
N ILE A 612 31.39 8.36 24.59
CA ILE A 612 30.23 8.48 25.48
C ILE A 612 30.23 9.80 26.25
N LYS A 613 31.40 10.28 26.69
CA LYS A 613 31.49 11.58 27.36
C LYS A 613 31.00 12.71 26.45
N GLN A 614 31.47 12.75 25.21
CA GLN A 614 31.03 13.74 24.22
C GLN A 614 29.52 13.69 23.97
N LYS A 615 28.93 12.50 23.81
CA LYS A 615 27.48 12.36 23.60
C LYS A 615 26.66 12.82 24.81
N ARG A 616 27.16 12.64 26.03
CA ARG A 616 26.50 13.16 27.24
C ARG A 616 26.56 14.68 27.33
N ASP A 617 27.66 15.29 26.91
CA ASP A 617 27.77 16.75 26.82
C ASP A 617 26.79 17.32 25.77
N GLU A 618 26.64 16.67 24.61
CA GLU A 618 25.64 17.03 23.58
C GLU A 618 24.18 16.95 24.10
N GLU A 619 23.83 15.91 24.88
CA GLU A 619 22.50 15.77 25.50
C GLU A 619 22.22 16.88 26.52
N LEU A 620 23.23 17.27 27.30
CA LEU A 620 23.17 18.36 28.27
C LEU A 620 22.90 19.69 27.57
N GLU A 621 23.56 19.97 26.45
CA GLU A 621 23.34 21.17 25.63
C GLU A 621 21.93 21.22 25.05
N ARG A 622 21.43 20.07 24.53
CA ARG A 622 20.06 19.94 24.00
C ARG A 622 18.98 19.97 25.07
N LYS A 623 19.35 20.05 26.37
CA LYS A 623 18.45 19.96 27.53
C LYS A 623 17.54 18.73 27.45
N GLN A 624 18.09 17.63 26.94
CA GLN A 624 17.33 16.41 26.75
C GLN A 624 16.90 15.85 28.11
N ARG A 625 15.60 15.57 28.25
CA ARG A 625 15.00 15.22 29.55
C ARG A 625 15.37 13.81 30.02
N TYR A 626 15.65 12.91 29.09
CA TYR A 626 16.02 11.52 29.36
C TYR A 626 17.29 11.14 28.59
N PRO A 627 18.29 10.57 29.27
CA PRO A 627 19.51 10.09 28.62
C PRO A 627 19.19 8.93 27.68
N THR A 628 19.70 8.98 26.46
CA THR A 628 19.60 7.90 25.49
C THR A 628 20.49 6.73 25.95
N PRO A 629 20.06 5.45 25.78
CA PRO A 629 20.92 4.30 26.07
C PRO A 629 22.20 4.35 25.23
N TYR A 630 23.35 4.04 25.83
CA TYR A 630 24.63 4.15 25.11
C TYR A 630 24.76 3.12 23.96
N VAL A 631 24.04 1.99 24.04
CA VAL A 631 24.00 1.00 22.95
C VAL A 631 23.37 1.55 21.70
N ASP A 632 22.35 2.39 21.84
CA ASP A 632 21.72 3.00 20.67
C ASP A 632 22.73 3.91 19.95
N TYR A 633 23.56 4.63 20.71
CA TYR A 633 24.69 5.39 20.13
C TYR A 633 25.80 4.51 19.57
N LEU A 634 26.11 3.37 20.19
CA LEU A 634 27.07 2.43 19.64
C LEU A 634 26.57 1.79 18.34
N VAL A 635 25.29 1.44 18.27
CA VAL A 635 24.66 0.90 17.05
C VAL A 635 24.65 1.98 15.98
N GLU A 636 24.26 3.21 16.31
CA GLU A 636 24.29 4.35 15.39
C GLU A 636 25.71 4.64 14.87
N GLU A 637 26.70 4.66 15.76
CA GLU A 637 28.09 4.91 15.38
C GLU A 637 28.71 3.73 14.62
N ARG A 638 28.40 2.49 14.99
CA ARG A 638 28.78 1.28 14.23
C ARG A 638 28.22 1.38 12.83
N SER A 639 26.91 1.62 12.69
CA SER A 639 26.26 1.76 11.38
C SER A 639 26.85 2.92 10.58
N ARG A 640 27.23 4.03 11.24
CA ARG A 640 27.89 5.17 10.58
C ARG A 640 29.28 4.82 10.08
N GLN A 641 30.13 4.23 10.92
CA GLN A 641 31.49 3.83 10.55
C GLN A 641 31.48 2.73 9.51
N TYR A 642 30.60 1.76 9.66
CA TYR A 642 30.40 0.69 8.70
C TYR A 642 29.91 1.23 7.36
N ALA A 643 29.00 2.21 7.33
CA ALA A 643 28.59 2.87 6.09
C ALA A 643 29.76 3.63 5.41
N LEU A 644 30.65 4.25 6.19
CA LEU A 644 31.86 4.88 5.68
C LEU A 644 32.84 3.84 5.12
N PHE A 645 33.11 2.77 5.87
CA PHE A 645 33.91 1.63 5.44
C PHE A 645 33.37 1.03 4.14
N CYS A 646 32.05 0.85 4.05
CA CYS A 646 31.42 0.35 2.85
C CYS A 646 31.62 1.28 1.66
N ARG A 647 31.52 2.61 1.88
CA ARG A 647 31.72 3.60 0.84
C ARG A 647 33.16 3.64 0.34
N GLU A 648 34.15 3.43 1.22
CA GLU A 648 35.57 3.57 0.89
C GLU A 648 36.18 2.28 0.30
N HIS A 649 35.76 1.10 0.76
CA HIS A 649 36.47 -0.15 0.48
C HIS A 649 35.70 -1.21 -0.30
N MET A 650 34.36 -1.17 -0.31
CA MET A 650 33.56 -2.27 -0.89
C MET A 650 33.83 -2.50 -2.36
N ASP A 651 33.95 -1.42 -3.13
CA ASP A 651 34.12 -1.53 -4.57
C ASP A 651 35.49 -2.17 -4.87
N SER A 652 36.53 -1.83 -4.10
CA SER A 652 37.85 -2.48 -4.18
C SER A 652 37.82 -3.95 -3.75
N PHE A 653 37.03 -4.30 -2.74
CA PHE A 653 36.87 -5.69 -2.30
C PHE A 653 36.15 -6.55 -3.34
N ILE A 654 35.10 -6.01 -3.96
CA ILE A 654 34.36 -6.70 -5.03
C ILE A 654 35.26 -6.83 -6.27
N THR A 655 36.03 -5.80 -6.62
CA THR A 655 37.05 -5.89 -7.68
C THR A 655 38.06 -7.00 -7.39
N PHE A 656 38.53 -7.14 -6.15
CA PHE A 656 39.41 -8.24 -5.76
C PHE A 656 38.74 -9.62 -5.83
N LEU A 657 37.46 -9.70 -5.44
CA LEU A 657 36.68 -10.93 -5.51
C LEU A 657 36.50 -11.42 -6.97
N LEU A 658 36.39 -10.49 -7.92
CA LEU A 658 36.21 -10.77 -9.35
C LEU A 658 37.52 -10.96 -10.11
N SER A 659 38.62 -10.37 -9.64
CA SER A 659 39.94 -10.43 -10.30
C SER A 659 40.81 -11.61 -9.86
N GLU A 660 41.84 -11.90 -10.64
CA GLU A 660 42.81 -12.97 -10.37
C GLU A 660 44.05 -12.50 -9.58
N ILE A 661 43.98 -11.31 -8.97
CA ILE A 661 45.11 -10.70 -8.27
C ILE A 661 45.36 -11.41 -6.93
N GLU A 662 46.62 -11.51 -6.51
CA GLU A 662 46.99 -12.03 -5.18
C GLU A 662 46.60 -11.04 -4.06
N PRO A 663 46.19 -11.53 -2.88
CA PRO A 663 45.79 -10.65 -1.79
C PRO A 663 46.95 -9.75 -1.35
N PRO A 664 46.74 -8.43 -1.19
CA PRO A 664 47.77 -7.54 -0.67
C PRO A 664 48.22 -7.99 0.73
N LEU A 665 49.54 -8.03 0.93
CA LEU A 665 50.16 -8.48 2.18
C LEU A 665 49.76 -7.59 3.37
N GLY A 666 49.21 -8.20 4.42
CA GLY A 666 49.00 -7.56 5.72
C GLY A 666 47.58 -7.04 6.01
N ASN A 667 46.63 -7.16 5.07
CA ASN A 667 45.24 -6.77 5.32
C ASN A 667 44.36 -8.01 5.57
N PRO A 668 43.70 -8.13 6.75
CA PRO A 668 42.93 -9.32 7.12
C PRO A 668 41.69 -9.52 6.22
N TYR A 669 41.05 -8.43 5.77
CA TYR A 669 39.86 -8.51 4.93
C TYR A 669 40.12 -9.22 3.61
N TYR A 670 41.23 -8.92 2.94
CA TYR A 670 41.59 -9.57 1.67
C TYR A 670 41.92 -11.06 1.83
N GLN A 671 42.35 -11.50 3.02
CA GLN A 671 42.59 -12.92 3.29
C GLN A 671 41.28 -13.70 3.44
N GLU A 672 40.30 -13.14 4.13
CA GLU A 672 38.96 -13.72 4.24
C GLU A 672 38.28 -13.79 2.87
N ILE A 673 38.35 -12.71 2.09
CA ILE A 673 37.79 -12.68 0.73
C ILE A 673 38.52 -13.69 -0.18
N ALA A 674 39.84 -13.87 -0.04
CA ALA A 674 40.57 -14.87 -0.80
C ALA A 674 40.12 -16.31 -0.48
N CYS A 675 39.78 -16.59 0.78
CA CYS A 675 39.19 -17.86 1.18
C CYS A 675 37.83 -18.07 0.51
N TRP A 676 36.94 -17.07 0.56
CA TRP A 676 35.65 -17.13 -0.13
C TRP A 676 35.78 -17.29 -1.64
N ARG A 677 36.73 -16.60 -2.26
CA ARG A 677 37.03 -16.77 -3.69
C ARG A 677 37.37 -18.23 -4.02
N GLN A 678 38.12 -18.92 -3.16
CA GLN A 678 38.42 -20.35 -3.32
C GLN A 678 37.17 -21.23 -3.13
N GLU A 679 36.36 -20.95 -2.11
CA GLU A 679 35.10 -21.66 -1.86
C GLU A 679 34.12 -21.51 -3.04
N LEU A 680 33.97 -20.29 -3.57
CA LEU A 680 33.12 -20.00 -4.71
C LEU A 680 33.58 -20.73 -5.97
N ARG A 681 34.89 -20.87 -6.18
CA ARG A 681 35.48 -21.67 -7.27
C ARG A 681 35.26 -23.17 -7.09
N SER A 682 35.20 -23.66 -5.85
CA SER A 682 34.91 -25.06 -5.54
C SER A 682 33.43 -25.44 -5.70
N GLY A 683 32.56 -24.48 -6.04
CA GLY A 683 31.11 -24.69 -6.20
C GLY A 683 30.33 -24.58 -4.89
N ALA A 684 30.90 -23.97 -3.85
CA ALA A 684 30.19 -23.71 -2.61
C ALA A 684 29.06 -22.66 -2.80
N TYR A 685 28.06 -22.74 -1.93
CA TYR A 685 26.91 -21.81 -1.84
C TYR A 685 25.99 -21.70 -3.08
N PRO A 686 25.59 -22.81 -3.73
CA PRO A 686 24.77 -22.76 -4.95
C PRO A 686 23.34 -22.21 -4.71
N ALA A 687 22.88 -22.19 -3.47
CA ALA A 687 21.51 -21.79 -3.10
C ALA A 687 21.38 -20.32 -2.67
N LEU A 688 22.47 -19.54 -2.65
CA LEU A 688 22.41 -18.13 -2.25
C LEU A 688 21.97 -17.24 -3.42
N GLU A 689 21.02 -16.34 -3.19
CA GLU A 689 20.44 -15.47 -4.23
C GLU A 689 21.49 -14.60 -4.94
N TRP A 690 22.49 -14.10 -4.21
CA TRP A 690 23.53 -13.26 -4.79
C TRP A 690 24.54 -14.01 -5.68
N ARG A 691 24.54 -15.36 -5.65
CA ARG A 691 25.46 -16.19 -6.43
C ARG A 691 25.30 -15.97 -7.93
N GLU A 692 24.05 -15.84 -8.39
CA GLU A 692 23.75 -15.56 -9.80
C GLU A 692 24.40 -14.25 -10.26
N HIS A 693 24.36 -13.21 -9.41
CA HIS A 693 24.98 -11.92 -9.73
C HIS A 693 26.50 -11.99 -9.77
N TYR A 694 27.12 -12.74 -8.85
CA TYR A 694 28.56 -13.00 -8.89
C TYR A 694 28.97 -13.75 -10.16
N ASP A 695 28.30 -14.85 -10.50
CA ASP A 695 28.64 -15.65 -11.67
C ASP A 695 28.47 -14.85 -12.97
N PHE A 696 27.45 -13.99 -13.04
CA PHE A 696 27.25 -13.08 -14.17
C PHE A 696 28.39 -12.06 -14.31
N LEU A 697 28.73 -11.35 -13.22
CA LEU A 697 29.80 -10.35 -13.25
C LEU A 697 31.16 -10.98 -13.50
N HIS A 698 31.47 -12.11 -12.85
CA HIS A 698 32.72 -12.82 -13.06
C HIS A 698 32.85 -13.25 -14.52
N LYS A 699 31.80 -13.81 -15.13
CA LYS A 699 31.83 -14.23 -16.54
C LYS A 699 32.12 -13.08 -17.51
N HIS A 700 31.59 -11.88 -17.25
CA HIS A 700 31.68 -10.76 -18.20
C HIS A 700 32.83 -9.79 -17.90
N LEU A 701 33.26 -9.66 -16.64
CA LEU A 701 34.24 -8.67 -16.22
C LEU A 701 35.62 -9.26 -15.88
N SER A 702 35.75 -10.54 -15.52
CA SER A 702 37.02 -11.08 -15.00
C SER A 702 38.20 -11.07 -15.99
N GLN A 703 37.91 -11.11 -17.29
CA GLN A 703 38.91 -11.12 -18.37
C GLN A 703 39.06 -9.77 -19.06
N THR A 704 38.38 -8.73 -18.56
CA THR A 704 38.40 -7.41 -19.18
C THR A 704 39.63 -6.61 -18.75
N SER A 705 40.08 -5.70 -19.61
CA SER A 705 41.18 -4.78 -19.30
C SER A 705 40.74 -3.53 -18.52
N TYR A 706 39.47 -3.47 -18.13
CA TYR A 706 38.86 -2.28 -17.53
C TYR A 706 39.34 -2.07 -16.09
N ASP A 707 39.49 -0.81 -15.69
CA ASP A 707 39.53 -0.48 -14.27
C ASP A 707 38.11 -0.67 -13.67
N LEU A 708 37.90 -1.83 -13.05
CA LEU A 708 36.62 -2.18 -12.44
C LEU A 708 36.22 -1.22 -11.32
N CYS A 709 37.18 -0.62 -10.60
CA CYS A 709 36.86 0.35 -9.56
C CYS A 709 36.30 1.65 -10.17
N GLU A 710 36.91 2.15 -11.26
CA GLU A 710 36.36 3.31 -11.99
C GLU A 710 34.99 2.98 -12.60
N LEU A 711 34.81 1.77 -13.14
CA LEU A 711 33.52 1.31 -13.67
C LEU A 711 32.42 1.27 -12.60
N PHE A 712 32.72 0.70 -11.43
CA PHE A 712 31.76 0.61 -10.33
C PHE A 712 31.41 1.99 -9.76
N ALA A 713 32.36 2.93 -9.72
CA ALA A 713 32.09 4.31 -9.32
C ALA A 713 31.16 5.04 -10.31
N ALA A 714 31.14 4.63 -11.59
CA ALA A 714 30.25 5.17 -12.61
C ALA A 714 28.78 4.72 -12.46
N PHE A 715 28.53 3.64 -11.73
CA PHE A 715 27.19 3.09 -11.53
C PHE A 715 26.34 3.94 -10.59
N ARG A 716 25.02 3.92 -10.81
CA ARG A 716 24.03 4.67 -10.05
C ARG A 716 22.90 3.80 -9.52
N GLU A 717 22.48 4.07 -8.30
CA GLU A 717 21.28 3.46 -7.74
C GLU A 717 20.04 4.28 -8.09
N PHE A 718 18.86 3.67 -8.05
CA PHE A 718 17.59 4.38 -8.24
C PHE A 718 17.48 5.65 -7.38
N SER A 719 17.99 5.60 -6.13
CA SER A 719 17.96 6.72 -5.19
C SER A 719 18.79 7.95 -5.63
N GLU A 720 19.72 7.79 -6.55
CA GLU A 720 20.60 8.86 -7.07
C GLU A 720 20.04 9.58 -8.30
N LEU A 721 19.01 9.01 -8.96
CA LEU A 721 18.41 9.50 -10.21
C LEU A 721 17.53 10.76 -10.00
N LYS A 722 18.15 11.87 -9.61
CA LYS A 722 17.46 13.11 -9.19
C LYS A 722 17.53 14.24 -10.22
N ARG A 723 18.19 14.04 -11.37
CA ARG A 723 18.34 15.12 -12.35
C ARG A 723 17.00 15.43 -13.02
N PRO A 724 16.76 16.70 -13.43
CA PRO A 724 15.57 17.04 -14.20
C PRO A 724 15.60 16.33 -15.56
N LEU A 725 14.42 16.00 -16.08
CA LEU A 725 14.24 15.50 -17.44
C LEU A 725 14.17 16.64 -18.45
N TYR A 726 14.62 16.37 -19.68
CA TYR A 726 14.47 17.30 -20.80
C TYR A 726 13.03 17.31 -21.36
N GLY A 727 12.34 16.16 -21.29
CA GLY A 727 10.98 15.98 -21.75
C GLY A 727 9.94 15.93 -20.63
N GLN A 728 8.67 16.05 -21.01
CA GLN A 728 7.52 15.84 -20.12
C GLN A 728 6.74 14.59 -20.51
N TYR A 729 6.70 13.61 -19.60
CA TYR A 729 6.08 12.32 -19.82
C TYR A 729 4.79 12.17 -19.02
N PRO A 730 3.66 11.80 -19.65
CA PRO A 730 2.36 11.75 -18.95
C PRO A 730 2.11 10.51 -18.07
N LEU A 731 3.09 9.62 -17.88
CA LEU A 731 3.00 8.45 -17.01
C LEU A 731 3.50 8.70 -15.58
N THR A 732 3.85 9.93 -15.23
CA THR A 732 4.40 10.29 -13.93
C THR A 732 3.34 10.91 -13.00
N LEU A 733 3.43 10.63 -11.70
CA LEU A 733 2.48 11.09 -10.66
C LEU A 733 2.48 12.62 -10.49
N THR A 734 3.54 13.27 -10.93
CA THR A 734 3.85 14.69 -10.77
C THR A 734 3.15 15.54 -11.84
N ARG A 735 1.85 15.81 -11.65
CA ARG A 735 1.19 16.90 -12.38
C ARG A 735 1.61 18.24 -11.79
N ASN A 736 2.14 19.13 -12.63
CA ASN A 736 2.57 20.48 -12.28
C ASN A 736 3.83 20.57 -11.38
N ILE A 737 4.61 19.49 -11.28
CA ILE A 737 5.93 19.47 -10.64
C ILE A 737 6.94 19.05 -11.71
N GLU A 738 8.17 19.57 -11.65
CA GLU A 738 9.25 19.18 -12.55
C GLU A 738 9.55 17.68 -12.41
N GLN A 739 9.61 16.98 -13.55
CA GLN A 739 9.83 15.54 -13.58
C GLN A 739 11.33 15.24 -13.49
N ILE A 740 11.67 14.22 -12.71
CA ILE A 740 13.06 13.77 -12.51
C ILE A 740 13.30 12.39 -13.12
N GLU A 741 14.57 12.00 -13.27
CA GLU A 741 14.95 10.67 -13.78
C GLU A 741 14.25 9.50 -13.04
N GLN A 742 14.09 9.60 -11.71
CA GLN A 742 13.29 8.63 -10.92
C GLN A 742 11.86 8.48 -11.42
N ASP A 743 11.20 9.55 -11.82
CA ASP A 743 9.81 9.49 -12.31
C ASP A 743 9.74 8.74 -13.64
N LEU A 744 10.73 8.94 -14.53
CA LEU A 744 10.84 8.23 -15.79
C LEU A 744 11.12 6.73 -15.56
N ILE A 745 12.04 6.40 -14.67
CA ILE A 745 12.31 5.00 -14.32
C ILE A 745 11.11 4.37 -13.62
N ALA A 746 10.41 5.06 -12.72
CA ALA A 746 9.22 4.51 -12.06
C ALA A 746 8.05 4.21 -13.01
N SER A 747 8.09 4.69 -14.27
CA SER A 747 7.02 4.52 -15.25
C SER A 747 6.77 3.08 -15.72
N PHE A 748 7.66 2.12 -15.44
CA PHE A 748 7.38 0.69 -15.66
C PHE A 748 6.29 0.16 -14.72
N TYR A 749 6.09 0.84 -13.58
CA TYR A 749 5.05 0.51 -12.62
C TYR A 749 3.78 1.33 -12.89
N PRO A 750 2.57 0.77 -12.71
CA PRO A 750 1.34 1.54 -12.89
C PRO A 750 1.25 2.73 -11.92
N LEU A 751 0.75 3.86 -12.41
CA LEU A 751 0.62 5.13 -11.67
C LEU A 751 -0.07 5.00 -10.29
N TYR A 752 -1.11 4.19 -10.22
CA TYR A 752 -1.91 3.96 -9.01
C TYR A 752 -1.59 2.61 -8.35
N GLY A 753 -0.49 1.98 -8.74
CA GLY A 753 -0.15 0.61 -8.38
C GLY A 753 -1.02 -0.44 -9.08
N TYR A 754 -0.69 -1.70 -8.84
CA TYR A 754 -1.53 -2.86 -9.15
C TYR A 754 -2.68 -2.99 -8.15
N GLY A 755 -2.61 -2.35 -6.98
CA GLY A 755 -3.73 -2.23 -6.06
C GLY A 755 -3.78 -3.30 -4.97
N HIS A 756 -2.63 -3.71 -4.43
CA HIS A 756 -2.56 -4.69 -3.35
C HIS A 756 -3.38 -4.25 -2.11
N LEU A 757 -3.19 -3.01 -1.65
CA LEU A 757 -3.95 -2.45 -0.51
C LEU A 757 -5.21 -1.68 -0.92
N SER A 758 -5.44 -1.51 -2.23
CA SER A 758 -6.61 -0.81 -2.78
C SER A 758 -7.53 -1.81 -3.48
N ALA A 759 -8.35 -2.50 -2.69
CA ALA A 759 -9.24 -3.56 -3.16
C ALA A 759 -10.11 -3.14 -4.35
N HIS A 760 -10.03 -3.86 -5.46
CA HIS A 760 -10.80 -3.58 -6.67
C HIS A 760 -12.32 -3.68 -6.45
N ALA A 761 -12.78 -4.42 -5.44
CA ALA A 761 -14.21 -4.58 -5.16
C ALA A 761 -14.90 -3.30 -4.66
N PHE A 762 -14.21 -2.47 -3.87
CA PHE A 762 -14.81 -1.28 -3.22
C PHE A 762 -13.89 -0.04 -3.15
N GLY A 763 -12.57 -0.22 -3.24
CA GLY A 763 -11.57 0.85 -3.15
C GLY A 763 -11.16 1.44 -4.50
N GLN A 764 -11.44 0.73 -5.60
CA GLN A 764 -11.26 1.23 -6.96
C GLN A 764 -12.58 1.25 -7.72
N ALA A 765 -12.66 2.13 -8.71
CA ALA A 765 -13.84 2.29 -9.52
C ALA A 765 -13.46 2.33 -11.00
N ALA A 766 -14.35 1.79 -11.83
CA ALA A 766 -14.17 1.72 -13.27
C ALA A 766 -15.48 2.08 -13.98
N THR A 767 -15.39 2.32 -15.30
CA THR A 767 -16.56 2.61 -16.12
C THR A 767 -17.44 1.37 -16.19
N LEU A 768 -18.75 1.53 -15.91
CA LEU A 768 -19.66 0.39 -15.81
C LEU A 768 -20.02 -0.19 -17.18
N GLY A 769 -20.21 0.68 -18.18
CA GLY A 769 -20.69 0.32 -19.51
C GLY A 769 -22.13 -0.21 -19.52
N SER A 770 -22.39 -1.22 -20.36
CA SER A 770 -23.72 -1.70 -20.72
C SER A 770 -24.61 -2.21 -19.58
N ILE A 771 -24.09 -2.52 -18.38
CA ILE A 771 -24.95 -2.84 -17.23
C ILE A 771 -25.78 -1.60 -16.82
N PHE A 772 -25.24 -0.39 -17.00
CA PHE A 772 -25.93 0.87 -16.69
C PHE A 772 -27.20 1.09 -17.54
N LYS A 773 -27.31 0.43 -18.70
CA LYS A 773 -28.51 0.50 -19.56
C LYS A 773 -29.79 0.09 -18.83
N LEU A 774 -29.68 -0.73 -17.78
CA LEU A 774 -30.81 -1.07 -16.90
C LEU A 774 -31.32 0.18 -16.15
N VAL A 775 -30.42 1.02 -15.65
CA VAL A 775 -30.75 2.30 -15.01
C VAL A 775 -31.33 3.27 -16.03
N SER A 776 -30.73 3.34 -17.23
CA SER A 776 -31.23 4.18 -18.33
C SER A 776 -32.63 3.79 -18.79
N ALA A 777 -32.94 2.49 -18.84
CA ALA A 777 -34.29 2.02 -19.13
C ALA A 777 -35.24 2.34 -17.98
N TYR A 778 -34.83 2.10 -16.74
CA TYR A 778 -35.63 2.40 -15.56
C TYR A 778 -36.05 3.87 -15.50
N SER A 779 -35.12 4.81 -15.73
CA SER A 779 -35.40 6.25 -15.66
C SER A 779 -36.49 6.68 -16.63
N VAL A 780 -36.57 6.04 -17.80
CA VAL A 780 -37.61 6.30 -18.81
C VAL A 780 -38.90 5.55 -18.50
N LEU A 781 -38.82 4.26 -18.17
CA LEU A 781 -39.99 3.41 -17.95
C LEU A 781 -40.87 3.92 -16.81
N VAL A 782 -40.27 4.42 -15.72
CA VAL A 782 -41.00 4.98 -14.58
C VAL A 782 -41.84 6.21 -14.97
N GLN A 783 -41.39 7.01 -15.93
CA GLN A 783 -42.13 8.20 -16.38
C GLN A 783 -43.33 7.85 -17.29
N HIS A 784 -43.34 6.67 -17.92
CA HIS A 784 -44.31 6.28 -18.94
C HIS A 784 -45.23 5.11 -18.56
N LEU A 785 -45.29 4.74 -17.28
CA LEU A 785 -46.14 3.65 -16.77
C LEU A 785 -47.63 3.82 -17.12
N SER A 786 -48.12 5.04 -17.27
CA SER A 786 -49.53 5.36 -17.59
C SER A 786 -49.88 5.34 -19.07
N ASP A 787 -48.89 5.38 -19.96
CA ASP A 787 -49.09 5.85 -21.34
C ASP A 787 -49.28 4.72 -22.36
N GLN A 788 -48.91 3.47 -22.03
CA GLN A 788 -49.00 2.33 -22.96
C GLN A 788 -49.39 1.01 -22.27
N GLU A 789 -50.13 0.16 -23.00
CA GLU A 789 -50.44 -1.23 -22.58
C GLU A 789 -49.19 -2.15 -22.60
N ASP A 790 -48.17 -1.85 -23.41
CA ASP A 790 -46.95 -2.65 -23.54
C ASP A 790 -45.68 -1.76 -23.60
N LEU A 791 -45.09 -1.51 -22.42
CA LEU A 791 -43.88 -0.71 -22.23
C LEU A 791 -42.67 -1.20 -23.03
N SER A 792 -42.64 -2.46 -23.46
CA SER A 792 -41.51 -2.99 -24.24
C SER A 792 -41.41 -2.38 -25.65
N LYS A 793 -42.53 -1.86 -26.17
CA LYS A 793 -42.65 -1.30 -27.52
C LYS A 793 -42.58 0.23 -27.58
N LEU A 794 -42.25 0.87 -26.46
CA LEU A 794 -42.14 2.33 -26.34
C LEU A 794 -41.26 2.92 -27.45
N LEU A 795 -40.11 2.30 -27.71
CA LEU A 795 -39.27 2.56 -28.86
C LEU A 795 -38.98 1.25 -29.62
N VAL A 796 -39.11 1.29 -30.94
CA VAL A 796 -38.68 0.21 -31.83
C VAL A 796 -37.82 0.80 -32.94
N ILE A 797 -36.59 0.30 -33.05
CA ILE A 797 -35.67 0.65 -34.14
C ILE A 797 -35.53 -0.54 -35.09
N VAL A 798 -35.17 -0.26 -36.34
CA VAL A 798 -35.00 -1.24 -37.41
C VAL A 798 -33.56 -1.23 -37.89
N ASP A 799 -32.95 -2.41 -37.97
CA ASP A 799 -31.57 -2.59 -38.40
C ASP A 799 -31.44 -2.91 -39.91
N LYS A 800 -30.39 -2.37 -40.53
CA LYS A 800 -30.22 -2.06 -41.96
C LYS A 800 -30.25 -3.26 -42.91
N GLN A 801 -29.78 -4.44 -42.50
CA GLN A 801 -29.60 -5.58 -43.43
C GLN A 801 -30.80 -6.53 -43.54
N SER A 802 -31.84 -6.37 -42.71
CA SER A 802 -32.96 -7.33 -42.69
C SER A 802 -34.13 -6.97 -43.62
N LEU A 803 -34.21 -5.72 -44.10
CA LEU A 803 -35.41 -5.19 -44.77
C LEU A 803 -35.13 -4.33 -46.02
N GLY A 804 -33.94 -4.42 -46.61
CA GLY A 804 -33.64 -3.76 -47.89
C GLY A 804 -33.49 -2.23 -47.84
N LEU A 805 -33.47 -1.62 -46.65
CA LEU A 805 -33.29 -0.18 -46.44
C LEU A 805 -31.84 0.24 -46.73
N ARG A 806 -31.64 1.20 -47.64
CA ARG A 806 -30.32 1.76 -47.99
C ARG A 806 -30.33 3.29 -47.88
N SER A 807 -29.36 3.86 -47.18
CA SER A 807 -29.15 5.31 -47.08
C SER A 807 -27.67 5.65 -47.30
N GLY A 808 -27.41 6.75 -48.02
CA GLY A 808 -26.07 7.25 -48.36
C GLY A 808 -25.42 8.14 -47.30
N LYS A 809 -26.14 8.50 -46.22
CA LYS A 809 -25.62 9.29 -45.10
C LYS A 809 -25.30 8.39 -43.89
N PRO A 810 -24.35 8.73 -43.01
CA PRO A 810 -24.05 7.96 -41.80
C PRO A 810 -25.26 7.95 -40.86
N HIS A 811 -25.74 6.75 -40.55
CA HIS A 811 -26.89 6.48 -39.69
C HIS A 811 -26.63 5.24 -38.83
N VAL A 812 -27.28 5.15 -37.68
CA VAL A 812 -27.14 4.02 -36.72
C VAL A 812 -28.27 3.00 -36.84
N GLY A 813 -29.35 3.33 -37.56
CA GLY A 813 -30.50 2.46 -37.79
C GLY A 813 -31.62 3.22 -38.49
N PHE A 814 -32.82 2.66 -38.47
CA PHE A 814 -34.04 3.31 -38.97
C PHE A 814 -35.10 3.32 -37.86
N PHE A 815 -35.95 4.33 -37.84
CA PHE A 815 -37.17 4.28 -37.03
C PHE A 815 -38.17 3.31 -37.66
N LYS A 816 -39.23 2.95 -36.92
CA LYS A 816 -40.29 2.04 -37.38
C LYS A 816 -40.99 2.53 -38.66
N ASP A 817 -41.00 3.83 -38.92
CA ASP A 817 -41.55 4.45 -40.13
C ASP A 817 -40.61 4.36 -41.35
N GLY A 818 -39.41 3.79 -41.19
CA GLY A 818 -38.39 3.65 -42.23
C GLY A 818 -37.48 4.87 -42.39
N SER A 819 -37.62 5.91 -41.56
CA SER A 819 -36.74 7.08 -41.60
C SER A 819 -35.36 6.78 -41.00
N PRO A 820 -34.25 7.25 -41.60
CA PRO A 820 -32.90 6.95 -41.11
C PRO A 820 -32.54 7.74 -39.85
N ILE A 821 -31.99 7.06 -38.85
CA ILE A 821 -31.49 7.65 -37.60
C ILE A 821 -30.05 8.12 -37.82
N ALA A 822 -29.87 9.41 -38.12
CA ALA A 822 -28.54 9.98 -38.38
C ALA A 822 -27.59 9.81 -37.18
N SER A 823 -26.30 9.55 -37.45
CA SER A 823 -25.28 9.42 -36.39
C SER A 823 -25.09 10.72 -35.59
N PHE A 824 -25.24 11.87 -36.25
CA PHE A 824 -25.41 13.15 -35.56
C PHE A 824 -26.90 13.40 -35.33
N PHE A 825 -27.31 13.41 -34.07
CA PHE A 825 -28.71 13.46 -33.67
C PHE A 825 -28.91 14.51 -32.57
N LYS A 826 -29.83 15.46 -32.81
CA LYS A 826 -30.19 16.56 -31.88
C LYS A 826 -28.98 17.26 -31.21
N GLY A 827 -27.94 17.56 -31.99
CA GLY A 827 -26.77 18.30 -31.49
C GLY A 827 -25.69 17.46 -30.80
N GLY A 828 -25.82 16.12 -30.78
CA GLY A 828 -24.82 15.19 -30.28
C GLY A 828 -24.52 14.04 -31.25
N ILE A 829 -23.50 13.24 -30.95
CA ILE A 829 -23.11 12.07 -31.75
C ILE A 829 -23.57 10.80 -31.03
N LEU A 830 -24.46 10.04 -31.67
CA LEU A 830 -24.91 8.75 -31.17
C LEU A 830 -23.78 7.70 -31.28
N PRO A 831 -23.69 6.77 -30.31
CA PRO A 831 -22.78 5.65 -30.43
C PRO A 831 -23.16 4.77 -31.63
N GLY A 832 -22.14 4.16 -32.25
CA GLY A 832 -22.34 3.26 -33.38
C GLY A 832 -23.20 2.05 -33.04
N ASN A 833 -23.84 1.47 -34.06
CA ASN A 833 -24.50 0.18 -33.95
C ASN A 833 -23.47 -0.93 -34.17
N ASP A 834 -23.26 -1.78 -33.15
CA ASP A 834 -22.28 -2.86 -33.19
C ASP A 834 -22.73 -4.06 -34.04
N TYR A 835 -23.99 -4.07 -34.48
CA TYR A 835 -24.60 -5.19 -35.21
C TYR A 835 -25.27 -4.72 -36.50
N SER A 836 -25.37 -5.63 -37.47
CA SER A 836 -26.12 -5.41 -38.70
C SER A 836 -27.00 -6.62 -39.02
N GLY A 837 -28.22 -6.36 -39.50
CA GLY A 837 -29.17 -7.41 -39.92
C GLY A 837 -29.97 -8.06 -38.81
N ARG A 838 -30.25 -7.35 -37.72
CA ARG A 838 -31.03 -7.85 -36.57
C ARG A 838 -32.55 -7.66 -36.66
N GLY A 839 -33.06 -6.98 -37.68
CA GLY A 839 -34.49 -6.74 -37.86
C GLY A 839 -35.05 -5.69 -36.91
N TYR A 840 -36.20 -5.96 -36.32
CA TYR A 840 -36.84 -5.08 -35.34
C TYR A 840 -36.20 -5.25 -33.96
N ILE A 841 -35.85 -4.13 -33.33
CA ILE A 841 -35.23 -4.08 -32.01
C ILE A 841 -36.15 -3.26 -31.10
N ASP A 842 -36.89 -3.95 -30.25
CA ASP A 842 -37.64 -3.38 -29.12
C ASP A 842 -36.77 -3.37 -27.85
N LEU A 843 -37.32 -2.97 -26.69
CA LEU A 843 -36.53 -2.86 -25.45
C LEU A 843 -35.96 -4.21 -24.99
N ILE A 844 -36.72 -5.30 -25.15
CA ILE A 844 -36.29 -6.65 -24.74
C ILE A 844 -35.14 -7.12 -25.64
N ALA A 845 -35.30 -6.97 -26.95
CA ALA A 845 -34.25 -7.26 -27.92
C ALA A 845 -33.02 -6.37 -27.71
N ALA A 846 -33.22 -5.08 -27.38
CA ALA A 846 -32.14 -4.14 -27.08
C ALA A 846 -31.34 -4.56 -25.82
N LEU A 847 -32.00 -5.07 -24.78
CA LEU A 847 -31.34 -5.64 -23.60
C LEU A 847 -30.60 -6.93 -23.93
N GLU A 848 -31.22 -7.83 -24.71
CA GLU A 848 -30.66 -9.12 -25.16
C GLU A 848 -29.32 -8.93 -25.91
N MET A 849 -29.32 -8.05 -26.92
CA MET A 849 -28.15 -7.79 -27.77
C MET A 849 -27.31 -6.62 -27.28
N SER A 850 -27.70 -5.95 -26.20
CA SER A 850 -27.00 -4.79 -25.63
C SER A 850 -26.85 -3.61 -26.61
N SER A 851 -27.90 -3.23 -27.34
CA SER A 851 -27.84 -2.20 -28.39
C SER A 851 -27.51 -0.80 -27.84
N ASN A 852 -26.33 -0.25 -28.14
CA ASN A 852 -25.94 1.12 -27.73
C ASN A 852 -26.87 2.22 -28.26
N PRO A 853 -27.14 2.31 -29.59
CA PRO A 853 -27.94 3.42 -30.12
C PRO A 853 -29.36 3.41 -29.57
N TYR A 854 -29.93 2.23 -29.27
CA TYR A 854 -31.28 2.13 -28.70
C TYR A 854 -31.40 2.88 -27.36
N PHE A 855 -30.50 2.63 -26.39
CA PHE A 855 -30.60 3.28 -25.07
C PHE A 855 -30.29 4.78 -25.12
N SER A 856 -29.35 5.21 -25.97
CA SER A 856 -29.10 6.63 -26.17
C SER A 856 -30.32 7.35 -26.76
N LEU A 857 -31.03 6.71 -27.71
CA LEU A 857 -32.28 7.24 -28.27
C LEU A 857 -33.44 7.20 -27.28
N LEU A 858 -33.55 6.11 -26.51
CA LEU A 858 -34.57 5.94 -25.47
C LEU A 858 -34.51 7.11 -24.49
N VAL A 859 -33.32 7.38 -23.94
CA VAL A 859 -33.08 8.51 -23.04
C VAL A 859 -33.27 9.85 -23.75
N SER A 860 -32.80 10.00 -25.00
CA SER A 860 -32.89 11.27 -25.72
C SER A 860 -34.32 11.72 -26.04
N GLU A 861 -35.19 10.76 -26.41
CA GLU A 861 -36.53 11.05 -26.92
C GLU A 861 -37.62 10.95 -25.86
N TYR A 862 -37.44 10.08 -24.86
CA TYR A 862 -38.50 9.74 -23.89
C TYR A 862 -38.17 10.13 -22.45
N LEU A 863 -36.99 10.68 -22.18
CA LEU A 863 -36.73 11.26 -20.86
C LEU A 863 -37.10 12.74 -20.85
N SER A 864 -37.88 13.17 -19.85
CA SER A 864 -38.35 14.54 -19.73
C SER A 864 -37.19 15.53 -19.48
N ASP A 865 -36.35 15.24 -18.48
CA ASP A 865 -35.13 15.99 -18.19
C ASP A 865 -33.89 15.06 -18.30
N PRO A 866 -32.85 15.40 -19.08
CA PRO A 866 -31.59 14.68 -19.09
C PRO A 866 -30.97 14.43 -17.71
N GLU A 867 -31.19 15.31 -16.73
CA GLU A 867 -30.67 15.16 -15.37
C GLU A 867 -31.32 14.00 -14.60
N ASP A 868 -32.57 13.62 -14.94
CA ASP A 868 -33.30 12.50 -14.33
C ASP A 868 -32.53 11.18 -14.46
N LEU A 869 -31.70 11.01 -15.49
CA LEU A 869 -30.83 9.86 -15.66
C LEU A 869 -29.78 9.78 -14.53
N CYS A 870 -29.17 10.92 -14.21
CA CYS A 870 -28.19 11.03 -13.13
C CYS A 870 -28.86 10.93 -11.76
N GLU A 871 -30.09 11.42 -11.60
CA GLU A 871 -30.89 11.23 -10.40
C GLU A 871 -31.23 9.75 -10.18
N ALA A 872 -31.69 9.05 -11.23
CA ALA A 872 -31.92 7.61 -11.18
C ALA A 872 -30.66 6.82 -10.79
N ALA A 873 -29.50 7.18 -11.35
CA ALA A 873 -28.22 6.59 -10.95
C ALA A 873 -27.93 6.75 -9.45
N LYS A 874 -28.16 7.95 -8.91
CA LYS A 874 -28.02 8.24 -7.46
C LYS A 874 -29.04 7.48 -6.61
N LEU A 875 -30.26 7.28 -7.10
CA LEU A 875 -31.29 6.48 -6.40
C LEU A 875 -30.82 5.04 -6.19
N PHE A 876 -30.16 4.44 -7.19
CA PHE A 876 -29.55 3.10 -7.07
C PHE A 876 -28.25 3.06 -6.25
N GLY A 877 -27.78 4.20 -5.73
CA GLY A 877 -26.61 4.29 -4.87
C GLY A 877 -25.29 4.60 -5.58
N PHE A 878 -25.30 4.96 -6.87
CA PHE A 878 -24.11 5.42 -7.57
C PHE A 878 -23.74 6.86 -7.16
N GLY A 879 -22.43 7.14 -7.08
CA GLY A 879 -21.92 8.47 -6.71
C GLY A 879 -21.91 8.77 -5.21
N GLU A 880 -22.31 7.81 -4.38
CA GLU A 880 -22.19 7.87 -2.92
C GLU A 880 -21.58 6.57 -2.37
N LYS A 881 -21.00 6.63 -1.16
CA LYS A 881 -20.55 5.42 -0.46
C LYS A 881 -21.75 4.51 -0.17
N THR A 882 -21.57 3.21 -0.35
CA THR A 882 -22.59 2.20 -0.07
C THR A 882 -22.91 2.12 1.42
N GLY A 883 -21.91 2.37 2.27
CA GLY A 883 -22.05 2.32 3.72
C GLY A 883 -21.54 1.01 4.33
N ILE A 884 -20.79 0.19 3.58
CA ILE A 884 -20.18 -1.04 4.09
C ILE A 884 -19.24 -0.80 5.30
N GLY A 885 -18.74 0.43 5.45
CA GLY A 885 -17.97 0.87 6.62
C GLY A 885 -16.48 0.56 6.56
N LEU A 886 -16.00 -0.04 5.46
CA LEU A 886 -14.59 -0.32 5.26
C LEU A 886 -13.79 0.96 4.95
N PRO A 887 -12.58 1.12 5.52
CA PRO A 887 -11.71 2.24 5.18
C PRO A 887 -11.27 2.13 3.72
N GLY A 888 -11.18 3.28 3.03
CA GLY A 888 -10.80 3.32 1.61
C GLY A 888 -11.95 3.13 0.62
N GLU A 889 -13.20 2.98 1.06
CA GLU A 889 -14.36 2.90 0.15
C GLU A 889 -14.47 4.14 -0.77
N TYR A 890 -14.45 3.89 -2.08
CA TYR A 890 -14.60 4.91 -3.10
C TYR A 890 -16.08 5.12 -3.44
N ALA A 891 -16.51 6.39 -3.51
CA ALA A 891 -17.91 6.75 -3.74
C ALA A 891 -18.35 6.64 -5.22
N GLY A 892 -17.41 6.43 -6.14
CA GLY A 892 -17.69 6.56 -7.56
C GLY A 892 -17.94 8.02 -7.96
N ARG A 893 -18.34 8.23 -9.22
CA ARG A 893 -18.69 9.54 -9.76
C ARG A 893 -19.80 9.40 -10.79
N VAL A 894 -20.81 10.27 -10.68
CA VAL A 894 -21.89 10.41 -11.66
C VAL A 894 -21.65 11.68 -12.49
N PRO A 895 -21.93 11.68 -13.80
CA PRO A 895 -21.81 12.88 -14.64
C PRO A 895 -22.65 14.07 -14.18
N ILE A 896 -22.17 15.28 -14.46
CA ILE A 896 -22.82 16.55 -14.08
C ILE A 896 -23.14 17.45 -15.28
N ASP A 897 -22.69 17.10 -16.48
CA ASP A 897 -22.78 17.93 -17.69
C ASP A 897 -23.86 17.43 -18.67
N VAL A 898 -24.67 16.43 -18.29
CA VAL A 898 -25.64 15.76 -19.18
C VAL A 898 -26.76 16.68 -19.68
N ALA A 899 -27.07 17.76 -18.95
CA ALA A 899 -28.09 18.74 -19.33
C ALA A 899 -27.74 19.52 -20.62
N TYR A 900 -26.46 19.87 -20.81
CA TYR A 900 -26.00 20.69 -21.94
C TYR A 900 -25.06 19.94 -22.91
N ASN A 901 -24.48 18.81 -22.50
CA ASN A 901 -23.63 17.98 -23.34
C ASN A 901 -24.41 16.76 -23.89
N ARG A 902 -25.03 16.91 -25.06
CA ARG A 902 -25.84 15.84 -25.68
C ARG A 902 -25.04 14.57 -26.00
N SER A 903 -23.81 14.70 -26.49
CA SER A 903 -22.92 13.54 -26.69
C SER A 903 -22.57 12.86 -25.36
N GLY A 904 -22.34 13.66 -24.30
CA GLY A 904 -22.15 13.20 -22.94
C GLY A 904 -23.36 12.44 -22.38
N LEU A 905 -24.58 12.92 -22.63
CA LEU A 905 -25.83 12.23 -22.29
C LEU A 905 -25.93 10.88 -23.01
N TYR A 906 -25.67 10.83 -24.32
CA TYR A 906 -25.73 9.59 -25.10
C TYR A 906 -24.71 8.55 -24.62
N ALA A 907 -23.51 8.99 -24.27
CA ALA A 907 -22.46 8.14 -23.70
C ALA A 907 -22.80 7.71 -22.25
N THR A 908 -23.40 8.59 -21.45
CA THR A 908 -23.86 8.26 -20.09
C THR A 908 -24.98 7.24 -20.12
N ALA A 909 -25.92 7.34 -21.07
CA ALA A 909 -27.03 6.39 -21.24
C ALA A 909 -26.57 4.94 -21.49
N ILE A 910 -25.34 4.74 -21.97
CA ILE A 910 -24.73 3.42 -22.15
C ILE A 910 -23.70 3.06 -21.05
N GLY A 911 -23.60 3.87 -20.00
CA GLY A 911 -22.72 3.68 -18.85
C GLY A 911 -21.26 4.09 -19.06
N GLN A 912 -21.00 4.97 -20.02
CA GLN A 912 -19.68 5.57 -20.27
C GLN A 912 -19.67 7.05 -19.85
N HIS A 913 -18.78 7.86 -20.45
CA HIS A 913 -18.49 9.25 -20.07
C HIS A 913 -17.76 9.33 -18.72
N THR A 914 -18.11 10.28 -17.86
CA THR A 914 -17.48 10.48 -16.54
C THR A 914 -18.11 9.62 -15.43
N LEU A 915 -18.95 8.64 -15.81
CA LEU A 915 -19.55 7.66 -14.90
C LEU A 915 -18.52 6.60 -14.50
N VAL A 916 -18.19 6.55 -13.21
CA VAL A 916 -17.25 5.56 -12.66
C VAL A 916 -17.87 4.97 -11.39
N VAL A 917 -17.92 3.65 -11.27
CA VAL A 917 -18.59 2.95 -10.17
C VAL A 917 -17.74 1.80 -9.63
N THR A 918 -18.01 1.37 -8.41
CA THR A 918 -17.36 0.19 -7.82
C THR A 918 -18.16 -1.09 -8.13
N PRO A 919 -17.51 -2.27 -8.16
CA PRO A 919 -18.21 -3.56 -8.22
C PRO A 919 -19.24 -3.74 -7.11
N LEU A 920 -18.94 -3.28 -5.89
CA LEU A 920 -19.89 -3.29 -4.77
C LEU A 920 -21.14 -2.44 -5.04
N GLN A 921 -21.00 -1.22 -5.56
CA GLN A 921 -22.16 -0.40 -5.96
C GLN A 921 -23.00 -1.09 -7.04
N THR A 922 -22.34 -1.75 -7.99
CA THR A 922 -23.02 -2.51 -9.05
C THR A 922 -23.81 -3.69 -8.47
N ALA A 923 -23.29 -4.39 -7.46
CA ALA A 923 -24.00 -5.46 -6.78
C ALA A 923 -25.23 -4.93 -6.02
N VAL A 924 -25.10 -3.79 -5.34
CA VAL A 924 -26.22 -3.10 -4.66
C VAL A 924 -27.33 -2.72 -5.66
N MET A 925 -26.96 -2.13 -6.80
CA MET A 925 -27.89 -1.78 -7.87
C MET A 925 -28.62 -3.03 -8.40
N MET A 926 -27.88 -4.10 -8.70
CA MET A 926 -28.47 -5.34 -9.24
C MET A 926 -29.39 -6.05 -8.23
N ALA A 927 -29.04 -6.06 -6.95
CA ALA A 927 -29.93 -6.58 -5.91
C ALA A 927 -31.21 -5.78 -5.77
N THR A 928 -31.11 -4.45 -5.85
CA THR A 928 -32.27 -3.55 -5.79
C THR A 928 -33.25 -3.83 -6.93
N LEU A 929 -32.74 -4.16 -8.13
CA LEU A 929 -33.58 -4.49 -9.29
C LEU A 929 -34.38 -5.79 -9.13
N VAL A 930 -33.86 -6.76 -8.37
CA VAL A 930 -34.49 -8.10 -8.25
C VAL A 930 -35.25 -8.30 -6.94
N ASN A 931 -34.99 -7.49 -5.92
CA ASN A 931 -35.63 -7.59 -4.60
C ASN A 931 -36.87 -6.71 -4.42
N GLY A 932 -37.37 -6.09 -5.50
CA GLY A 932 -38.56 -5.24 -5.48
C GLY A 932 -38.29 -3.77 -5.13
N GLY A 933 -37.06 -3.27 -5.34
CA GLY A 933 -36.74 -1.85 -5.20
C GLY A 933 -36.14 -1.44 -3.86
N ILE A 934 -35.77 -2.38 -2.99
CA ILE A 934 -35.21 -2.04 -1.67
C ILE A 934 -33.68 -1.92 -1.78
N VAL A 935 -33.15 -0.73 -1.50
CA VAL A 935 -31.70 -0.51 -1.41
C VAL A 935 -31.23 -0.83 0.00
N TYR A 936 -30.64 -2.01 0.18
CA TYR A 936 -29.98 -2.39 1.43
C TYR A 936 -28.59 -1.74 1.54
N GLN A 937 -28.23 -1.32 2.75
CA GLN A 937 -26.84 -1.04 3.08
C GLN A 937 -26.08 -2.37 3.16
N PRO A 938 -25.03 -2.59 2.34
CA PRO A 938 -24.30 -3.84 2.37
C PRO A 938 -23.67 -4.07 3.75
N SER A 939 -23.83 -5.28 4.29
CA SER A 939 -23.26 -5.66 5.59
C SER A 939 -22.27 -6.81 5.45
N LEU A 940 -21.13 -6.67 6.14
CA LEU A 940 -20.17 -7.73 6.36
C LEU A 940 -20.38 -8.44 7.70
N ILE A 941 -21.16 -7.85 8.60
CA ILE A 941 -21.39 -8.38 9.96
C ILE A 941 -22.74 -9.09 9.97
N GLN A 942 -22.71 -10.38 10.29
CA GLN A 942 -23.90 -11.19 10.51
C GLN A 942 -24.42 -11.02 11.94
N GLY A 943 -23.49 -10.88 12.90
CA GLY A 943 -23.80 -10.66 14.29
C GLY A 943 -22.55 -10.73 15.16
N GLU A 944 -22.77 -10.67 16.46
CA GLU A 944 -21.70 -10.68 17.45
C GLU A 944 -21.99 -11.70 18.56
N TRP A 945 -20.93 -12.38 18.97
CA TRP A 945 -20.96 -13.31 20.10
C TRP A 945 -20.44 -12.62 21.36
N TYR A 946 -21.23 -12.70 22.42
CA TYR A 946 -20.85 -12.21 23.74
C TYR A 946 -21.28 -13.23 24.81
N GLN A 947 -20.31 -13.73 25.58
CA GLN A 947 -20.54 -14.70 26.66
C GLN A 947 -21.39 -15.91 26.24
N GLY A 948 -21.16 -16.43 25.03
CA GLY A 948 -21.91 -17.58 24.49
C GLY A 948 -23.29 -17.26 23.91
N SER A 949 -23.75 -16.01 23.99
CA SER A 949 -24.98 -15.54 23.33
C SER A 949 -24.66 -14.88 22.00
N PHE A 950 -25.42 -15.24 20.95
CA PHE A 950 -25.32 -14.63 19.63
C PHE A 950 -26.37 -13.54 19.45
N SER A 951 -25.92 -12.34 19.08
CA SER A 951 -26.78 -11.20 18.75
C SER A 951 -26.71 -10.92 17.25
N PRO A 952 -27.73 -11.26 16.45
CA PRO A 952 -27.72 -11.01 15.02
C PRO A 952 -27.83 -9.51 14.70
N GLU A 953 -27.11 -9.05 13.69
CA GLU A 953 -27.26 -7.68 13.17
C GLU A 953 -28.43 -7.63 12.16
N GLN A 954 -29.34 -6.67 12.33
CA GLN A 954 -30.47 -6.50 11.43
C GLN A 954 -30.05 -5.79 10.15
N ALA A 955 -30.62 -6.22 9.02
CA ALA A 955 -30.43 -5.59 7.73
C ALA A 955 -30.92 -4.13 7.76
N LYS A 956 -30.05 -3.20 7.36
CA LYS A 956 -30.35 -1.76 7.33
C LYS A 956 -30.85 -1.38 5.95
N LYS A 957 -32.13 -0.98 5.86
CA LYS A 957 -32.71 -0.41 4.65
C LYS A 957 -32.25 1.04 4.52
N LYS A 958 -31.56 1.37 3.41
CA LYS A 958 -31.07 2.72 3.15
C LYS A 958 -32.18 3.59 2.55
N ARG A 959 -32.88 3.05 1.54
CA ARG A 959 -34.02 3.69 0.88
C ARG A 959 -34.82 2.65 0.08
N GLU A 960 -36.00 3.05 -0.37
CA GLU A 960 -36.87 2.26 -1.23
C GLU A 960 -37.11 3.02 -2.53
N ILE A 961 -37.02 2.31 -3.65
CA ILE A 961 -37.19 2.81 -5.01
C ILE A 961 -38.51 2.26 -5.53
N PHE A 962 -39.29 3.11 -6.20
CA PHE A 962 -40.52 2.68 -6.85
C PHE A 962 -40.20 1.78 -8.05
N LEU A 963 -40.41 0.47 -7.89
CA LEU A 963 -40.09 -0.54 -8.91
C LEU A 963 -41.29 -1.47 -9.16
N PRO A 964 -42.24 -1.09 -10.03
CA PRO A 964 -43.40 -1.92 -10.36
C PRO A 964 -43.03 -3.28 -10.95
N ASP A 965 -43.84 -4.31 -10.67
CA ASP A 965 -43.64 -5.68 -11.17
C ASP A 965 -43.54 -5.73 -12.70
N SER A 966 -44.28 -4.87 -13.42
CA SER A 966 -44.23 -4.79 -14.89
C SER A 966 -42.84 -4.42 -15.42
N ILE A 967 -42.11 -3.56 -14.72
CA ILE A 967 -40.73 -3.16 -15.07
C ILE A 967 -39.77 -4.30 -14.69
N VAL A 968 -39.95 -4.89 -13.50
CA VAL A 968 -39.13 -6.02 -13.02
C VAL A 968 -39.22 -7.19 -14.00
N ASP A 969 -40.41 -7.57 -14.43
CA ASP A 969 -40.65 -8.67 -15.37
C ASP A 969 -40.07 -8.39 -16.76
N LEU A 970 -40.05 -7.12 -17.18
CA LEU A 970 -39.38 -6.72 -18.42
C LEU A 970 -37.87 -6.91 -18.31
N PHE A 971 -37.26 -6.46 -17.21
CA PHE A 971 -35.83 -6.66 -16.97
C PHE A 971 -35.46 -8.13 -16.81
N LYS A 972 -36.26 -8.92 -16.10
CA LYS A 972 -36.07 -10.38 -16.00
C LYS A 972 -36.08 -11.04 -17.39
N ARG A 973 -37.07 -10.73 -18.23
CA ARG A 973 -37.14 -11.25 -19.61
C ARG A 973 -35.94 -10.81 -20.46
N GLY A 974 -35.59 -9.53 -20.42
CA GLY A 974 -34.43 -8.99 -21.15
C GLY A 974 -33.12 -9.65 -20.74
N MET A 975 -32.84 -9.74 -19.43
CA MET A 975 -31.63 -10.35 -18.89
C MET A 975 -31.60 -11.87 -19.05
N HIS A 976 -32.75 -12.55 -19.02
CA HIS A 976 -32.84 -13.97 -19.35
C HIS A 976 -32.49 -14.21 -20.82
N ASN A 977 -32.95 -13.35 -21.73
CA ASN A 977 -32.64 -13.44 -23.16
C ASN A 977 -31.17 -13.16 -23.48
N VAL A 978 -30.42 -12.48 -22.61
CA VAL A 978 -28.96 -12.34 -22.77
C VAL A 978 -28.26 -13.72 -22.81
N ILE A 979 -28.82 -14.72 -22.12
CA ILE A 979 -28.37 -16.11 -22.12
C ILE A 979 -29.15 -16.93 -23.15
N TRP A 980 -30.48 -16.80 -23.20
CA TRP A 980 -31.42 -17.69 -23.93
C TRP A 980 -31.97 -17.19 -25.27
N GLY A 981 -31.86 -15.89 -25.55
CA GLY A 981 -32.31 -15.25 -26.77
C GLY A 981 -31.50 -15.65 -28.02
N GLN A 982 -32.05 -15.46 -29.21
CA GLN A 982 -31.43 -15.85 -30.47
C GLN A 982 -30.08 -15.13 -30.70
N TYR A 983 -29.98 -13.89 -30.24
CA TYR A 983 -28.87 -12.96 -30.39
C TYR A 983 -28.22 -12.55 -29.05
N GLY A 984 -28.53 -13.26 -27.97
CA GLY A 984 -27.99 -12.98 -26.64
C GLY A 984 -26.46 -13.04 -26.58
N THR A 985 -25.86 -12.04 -25.92
CA THR A 985 -24.39 -11.87 -25.86
C THR A 985 -23.64 -13.05 -25.19
N THR A 986 -24.32 -13.87 -24.38
CA THR A 986 -23.72 -15.00 -23.65
C THR A 986 -24.25 -16.37 -24.09
N ARG A 987 -24.82 -16.47 -25.29
CA ARG A 987 -25.42 -17.71 -25.81
C ARG A 987 -24.52 -18.95 -25.75
N PHE A 988 -23.20 -18.78 -25.89
CA PHE A 988 -22.23 -19.88 -25.82
C PHE A 988 -22.28 -20.65 -24.49
N MET A 989 -22.75 -20.01 -23.41
CA MET A 989 -22.93 -20.63 -22.09
C MET A 989 -23.80 -21.89 -22.15
N ARG A 990 -24.78 -21.94 -23.06
CA ARG A 990 -25.67 -23.11 -23.26
C ARG A 990 -24.94 -24.38 -23.68
N GLN A 991 -23.74 -24.26 -24.24
CA GLN A 991 -22.91 -25.40 -24.62
C GLN A 991 -22.00 -25.85 -23.48
N ARG A 992 -21.73 -24.98 -22.50
CA ARG A 992 -20.77 -25.21 -21.41
C ARG A 992 -21.41 -25.65 -20.09
N PHE A 993 -22.68 -25.27 -19.86
CA PHE A 993 -23.39 -25.54 -18.61
C PHE A 993 -24.75 -26.20 -18.88
N ALA A 994 -25.26 -26.94 -17.88
CA ALA A 994 -26.54 -27.64 -17.98
C ALA A 994 -27.73 -26.66 -18.14
N PRO A 995 -28.73 -26.99 -18.97
CA PRO A 995 -29.85 -26.09 -19.26
C PRO A 995 -30.72 -25.79 -18.04
N GLU A 996 -30.97 -26.78 -17.18
CA GLU A 996 -31.75 -26.63 -15.94
C GLU A 996 -31.13 -25.57 -15.01
N ARG A 997 -29.79 -25.49 -14.96
CA ARG A 997 -29.07 -24.50 -14.14
C ARG A 997 -29.16 -23.11 -14.76
N LEU A 998 -28.90 -23.02 -16.06
CA LEU A 998 -28.96 -21.74 -16.78
C LEU A 998 -30.36 -21.15 -16.85
N ALA A 999 -31.41 -21.96 -16.71
CA ALA A 999 -32.80 -21.47 -16.65
C ALA A 999 -33.07 -20.62 -15.41
N ARG A 1000 -32.31 -20.83 -14.32
CA ARG A 1000 -32.46 -20.11 -13.04
C ARG A 1000 -31.55 -18.90 -12.90
N ILE A 1001 -30.85 -18.54 -13.99
CA ILE A 1001 -29.88 -17.45 -13.99
C ILE A 1001 -30.29 -16.41 -15.02
N ILE A 1002 -30.26 -15.14 -14.60
CA ILE A 1002 -30.34 -14.00 -15.51
C ILE A 1002 -29.07 -13.17 -15.37
N GLY A 1003 -28.71 -12.42 -16.40
CA GLY A 1003 -27.58 -11.52 -16.27
C GLY A 1003 -27.42 -10.53 -17.40
N LYS A 1004 -26.43 -9.65 -17.24
CA LYS A 1004 -26.10 -8.62 -18.21
C LYS A 1004 -24.59 -8.48 -18.35
N THR A 1005 -24.13 -8.57 -19.60
CA THR A 1005 -22.74 -8.28 -19.97
C THR A 1005 -22.48 -6.79 -20.07
N SER A 1006 -21.25 -6.42 -19.73
CA SER A 1006 -20.68 -5.12 -20.06
C SER A 1006 -19.27 -5.23 -20.60
N THR A 1007 -19.00 -4.33 -21.54
CA THR A 1007 -17.67 -4.01 -22.02
C THR A 1007 -17.61 -2.49 -22.01
N ALA A 1008 -16.79 -1.93 -21.11
CA ALA A 1008 -16.63 -0.49 -20.97
C ALA A 1008 -15.29 -0.07 -21.60
N GLU A 1009 -15.32 0.95 -22.44
CA GLU A 1009 -14.12 1.39 -23.16
C GLU A 1009 -13.36 2.39 -22.30
N VAL A 1010 -12.06 2.15 -22.14
CA VAL A 1010 -11.15 2.98 -21.33
C VAL A 1010 -9.98 3.41 -22.21
N ILE A 1011 -9.71 4.71 -22.24
CA ILE A 1011 -8.47 5.22 -22.84
C ILE A 1011 -7.38 5.07 -21.78
N ALA A 1012 -6.57 4.03 -21.94
CA ALA A 1012 -5.45 3.76 -21.06
C ALA A 1012 -4.17 4.28 -21.71
N ARG A 1013 -3.28 4.83 -20.86
CA ARG A 1013 -1.90 5.05 -21.27
C ARG A 1013 -1.10 3.80 -20.93
N VAL A 1014 -0.57 3.15 -21.95
CA VAL A 1014 0.04 1.81 -21.89
C VAL A 1014 1.57 1.89 -21.84
N GLY A 1015 2.14 3.01 -22.30
CA GLY A 1015 3.58 3.22 -22.30
C GLY A 1015 3.95 4.67 -22.62
N LEU A 1016 5.22 4.87 -22.94
CA LEU A 1016 5.79 6.18 -23.27
C LEU A 1016 5.76 6.49 -24.77
N ASP A 1017 5.49 5.51 -25.61
CA ASP A 1017 5.45 5.66 -27.07
C ASP A 1017 4.44 6.76 -27.50
N ARG A 1018 4.84 7.59 -28.47
CA ARG A 1018 4.04 8.74 -28.90
C ARG A 1018 2.84 8.35 -29.75
N GLU A 1019 3.06 7.46 -30.74
CA GLU A 1019 2.06 7.11 -31.74
C GLU A 1019 0.91 6.31 -31.12
N ARG A 1020 1.25 5.39 -30.21
CA ARG A 1020 0.29 4.44 -29.65
C ARG A 1020 0.34 4.27 -28.14
N GLY A 1021 1.08 5.12 -27.41
CA GLY A 1021 1.09 5.08 -25.95
C GLY A 1021 -0.29 5.31 -25.32
N ARG A 1022 -1.25 5.91 -26.04
CA ARG A 1022 -2.67 5.93 -25.64
C ARG A 1022 -3.45 4.92 -26.46
N MET A 1023 -3.97 3.90 -25.79
CA MET A 1023 -4.77 2.86 -26.42
C MET A 1023 -6.16 2.79 -25.83
N LYS A 1024 -7.10 2.41 -26.68
CA LYS A 1024 -8.47 2.09 -26.27
C LYS A 1024 -8.51 0.65 -25.80
N LEU A 1025 -8.51 0.47 -24.48
CA LEU A 1025 -8.67 -0.81 -23.81
C LEU A 1025 -10.10 -0.97 -23.32
N LYS A 1026 -10.39 -2.13 -22.73
CA LYS A 1026 -11.73 -2.48 -22.29
C LYS A 1026 -11.69 -3.03 -20.88
N ASP A 1027 -12.67 -2.62 -20.09
CA ASP A 1027 -12.98 -3.23 -18.81
C ASP A 1027 -14.21 -4.11 -18.97
N VAL A 1028 -14.12 -5.32 -18.45
CA VAL A 1028 -15.12 -6.37 -18.67
C VAL A 1028 -15.90 -6.58 -17.39
N TRP A 1029 -17.23 -6.62 -17.53
CA TRP A 1029 -18.10 -6.90 -16.42
C TRP A 1029 -19.17 -7.92 -16.79
N PHE A 1030 -19.60 -8.68 -15.79
CA PHE A 1030 -20.83 -9.44 -15.85
C PHE A 1030 -21.55 -9.38 -14.52
N ALA A 1031 -22.81 -8.96 -14.55
CA ALA A 1031 -23.71 -9.03 -13.41
C ALA A 1031 -24.72 -10.15 -13.62
N ALA A 1032 -24.82 -11.06 -12.67
CA ALA A 1032 -25.70 -12.22 -12.70
C ALA A 1032 -26.55 -12.28 -11.43
N VAL A 1033 -27.74 -12.87 -11.56
CA VAL A 1033 -28.61 -13.19 -10.44
C VAL A 1033 -29.02 -14.65 -10.56
N GLY A 1034 -28.77 -15.42 -9.51
CA GLY A 1034 -29.25 -16.80 -9.36
C GLY A 1034 -30.56 -16.84 -8.56
N TYR A 1035 -31.47 -17.72 -8.97
CA TYR A 1035 -32.78 -17.91 -8.34
C TYR A 1035 -32.93 -19.33 -7.79
N GLU A 1036 -33.73 -19.46 -6.74
CA GLU A 1036 -34.04 -20.77 -6.14
C GLU A 1036 -34.96 -21.61 -7.06
N ASP A 1037 -35.74 -20.92 -7.90
CA ASP A 1037 -36.79 -21.48 -8.75
C ASP A 1037 -36.66 -21.09 -10.23
N GLU A 1038 -37.19 -21.92 -11.12
CA GLU A 1038 -37.20 -21.67 -12.58
C GLU A 1038 -38.20 -20.59 -12.99
N ALA A 1039 -39.15 -20.23 -12.12
CA ALA A 1039 -40.06 -19.11 -12.37
C ALA A 1039 -39.42 -17.75 -12.05
N LEU A 1040 -38.15 -17.72 -11.60
CA LEU A 1040 -37.40 -16.50 -11.28
C LEU A 1040 -38.13 -15.63 -10.24
N SER A 1041 -38.79 -16.24 -9.26
CA SER A 1041 -39.57 -15.55 -8.25
C SER A 1041 -38.79 -15.26 -6.97
N HIS A 1042 -37.86 -16.14 -6.60
CA HIS A 1042 -37.08 -16.03 -5.36
C HIS A 1042 -35.58 -15.85 -5.67
N PRO A 1043 -35.08 -14.60 -5.71
CA PRO A 1043 -33.67 -14.35 -5.95
C PRO A 1043 -32.84 -14.84 -4.76
N ASP A 1044 -31.80 -15.61 -5.02
CA ASP A 1044 -30.92 -16.20 -4.00
C ASP A 1044 -29.63 -15.39 -3.83
N ILE A 1045 -28.96 -15.09 -4.94
CA ILE A 1045 -27.62 -14.51 -4.94
C ILE A 1045 -27.43 -13.59 -6.14
N VAL A 1046 -26.79 -12.45 -5.91
CA VAL A 1046 -26.29 -11.54 -6.94
C VAL A 1046 -24.79 -11.67 -7.01
N VAL A 1047 -24.25 -11.92 -8.21
CA VAL A 1047 -22.82 -12.02 -8.46
C VAL A 1047 -22.40 -11.00 -9.50
N VAL A 1048 -21.45 -10.13 -9.15
CA VAL A 1048 -20.82 -9.17 -10.06
C VAL A 1048 -19.36 -9.55 -10.22
N VAL A 1049 -18.95 -9.80 -11.46
CA VAL A 1049 -17.56 -10.05 -11.84
C VAL A 1049 -17.04 -8.84 -12.60
N TYR A 1050 -15.91 -8.31 -12.15
CA TYR A 1050 -15.17 -7.23 -12.79
C TYR A 1050 -13.76 -7.72 -13.14
N LEU A 1051 -13.38 -7.56 -14.40
CA LEU A 1051 -12.06 -7.90 -14.91
C LEU A 1051 -11.49 -6.65 -15.57
N ARG A 1052 -10.42 -6.12 -14.98
CA ARG A 1052 -9.73 -4.94 -15.47
C ARG A 1052 -8.91 -5.32 -16.71
N LEU A 1053 -8.97 -4.48 -17.74
CA LEU A 1053 -8.29 -4.72 -19.02
C LEU A 1053 -8.65 -6.07 -19.68
N GLY A 1054 -9.90 -6.50 -19.52
CA GLY A 1054 -10.46 -7.67 -20.20
C GLY A 1054 -10.86 -7.38 -21.66
N GLU A 1055 -11.25 -8.41 -22.41
CA GLU A 1055 -11.60 -8.22 -23.83
C GLU A 1055 -13.10 -8.24 -24.10
N PHE A 1056 -13.79 -9.28 -23.63
CA PHE A 1056 -15.20 -9.47 -23.90
C PHE A 1056 -15.99 -9.72 -22.61
N GLY A 1057 -17.15 -9.06 -22.48
CA GLY A 1057 -18.17 -9.34 -21.45
C GLY A 1057 -18.48 -10.83 -21.21
N ARG A 1058 -18.27 -11.66 -22.24
CA ARG A 1058 -18.49 -13.10 -22.22
C ARG A 1058 -17.48 -13.87 -21.36
N ASP A 1059 -16.30 -13.31 -21.10
CA ASP A 1059 -15.23 -14.00 -20.37
C ASP A 1059 -15.52 -14.03 -18.86
N ALA A 1060 -16.22 -13.00 -18.36
CA ALA A 1060 -16.68 -12.91 -16.97
C ALA A 1060 -17.93 -13.77 -16.69
N ALA A 1061 -18.72 -14.11 -17.70
CA ALA A 1061 -19.99 -14.83 -17.53
C ALA A 1061 -19.84 -16.25 -16.95
N PRO A 1062 -18.90 -17.10 -17.42
CA PRO A 1062 -18.63 -18.41 -16.83
C PRO A 1062 -18.26 -18.35 -15.35
N MET A 1063 -17.53 -17.31 -14.93
CA MET A 1063 -17.08 -17.14 -13.54
C MET A 1063 -18.29 -16.89 -12.63
N ALA A 1064 -19.21 -16.01 -13.03
CA ALA A 1064 -20.41 -15.75 -12.26
C ALA A 1064 -21.31 -16.98 -12.13
N VAL A 1065 -21.48 -17.77 -13.21
CA VAL A 1065 -22.26 -19.01 -13.15
C VAL A 1065 -21.63 -20.05 -12.23
N ARG A 1066 -20.30 -20.22 -12.29
CA ARG A 1066 -19.56 -21.09 -11.35
C ARG A 1066 -19.71 -20.64 -9.90
N MET A 1067 -19.70 -19.33 -9.64
CA MET A 1067 -19.92 -18.78 -8.30
C MET A 1067 -21.32 -19.11 -7.75
N ILE A 1068 -22.36 -18.98 -8.58
CA ILE A 1068 -23.73 -19.33 -8.21
C ILE A 1068 -23.82 -20.83 -7.91
N GLU A 1069 -23.25 -21.68 -8.77
CA GLU A 1069 -23.20 -23.13 -8.57
C GLU A 1069 -22.49 -23.50 -7.26
N LYS A 1070 -21.33 -22.88 -7.00
CA LYS A 1070 -20.57 -23.11 -5.77
C LYS A 1070 -21.36 -22.72 -4.52
N TRP A 1071 -22.12 -21.63 -4.59
CA TRP A 1071 -22.99 -21.19 -3.52
C TRP A 1071 -24.10 -22.20 -3.23
N GLU A 1072 -24.75 -22.74 -4.26
CA GLU A 1072 -25.76 -23.80 -4.09
C GLU A 1072 -25.19 -25.05 -3.42
N GLU A 1073 -23.96 -25.45 -3.78
CA GLU A 1073 -23.27 -26.57 -3.13
C GLU A 1073 -23.02 -26.31 -1.65
N ILE A 1074 -22.51 -25.13 -1.30
CA ILE A 1074 -22.22 -24.73 0.09
C ILE A 1074 -23.50 -24.72 0.90
N ARG A 1075 -24.60 -24.17 0.34
CA ARG A 1075 -25.92 -24.20 1.00
C ARG A 1075 -26.34 -25.63 1.28
N LYS A 1076 -26.32 -26.52 0.27
CA LYS A 1076 -26.70 -27.94 0.44
C LYS A 1076 -25.89 -28.64 1.54
N LYS A 1077 -24.58 -28.42 1.60
CA LYS A 1077 -23.71 -28.97 2.66
C LYS A 1077 -24.04 -28.43 4.06
N SER A 1078 -24.49 -27.18 4.17
CA SER A 1078 -24.82 -26.58 5.48
C SER A 1078 -26.16 -27.03 6.05
N PHE A 1079 -27.07 -27.52 5.20
CA PHE A 1079 -28.38 -28.06 5.60
C PHE A 1079 -28.38 -29.59 5.83
N SER A 1080 -27.31 -30.28 5.41
CA SER A 1080 -27.05 -31.70 5.68
C SER A 1080 -26.22 -31.87 6.94
#